data_AF-A0A5N4CWU7-F1
#
_entry.id   AF-A0A5N4CWU7-F1
#
_cell.length_a   1.000
_cell.length_b   1.000
_cell.length_c   1.000
_cell.angle_alpha   90.00
_cell.angle_beta   90.00
_cell.angle_gamma   90.00
#
_symmetry.space_group_name_H-M   'P 1'
#
loop_
_entity.id
_entity.type
_entity.pdbx_description
1 polymer ?
#
loop_
_entity_poly.entity_id
_entity_poly.type
_entity_poly.pdbx_seq_one_letter_code
_entity_poly.pdbx_strand_id
1 'polypeptide(L)'
;MFTAAAESLLRQAREIQAEELKKFCSRVCQLLQKEDLGPDALDALRRLFLIVSATKYNRRLEKTCVDLLQTTLCSPSCPEPLQLLCAAVLREMSPSDSLSLSWEHVQNTRQLGLLASVLLAQGDQKLVRSVGQRVLKVLESRQPEGPSLRHLLPVMSKVASLAPDTLHEDQTSALNKRLVDWLRYASVQQGVAHSSGGFFSTPRARQPGPVTEVDGAVATDFFTVLSTGQHFTEDQWLNVQAFSMLRAWLLHSGPGGPRTPAADDRSELEGSTLSVLSAASTASHLLPPQERLREKAFEYCQRLIEQSNRRALRKADSDLQKAVSAPWQAGGQALAAPSECGMVSPQCLVEAVLVLDVLCRQDPSFLYRTLSCLRALHTRLCGDPACVRALLPIARFFLTHGAQWGASRQGQGRAASLCCFPLFELSAAPRGGGASGDSAVTGGLGSSLQFLAWNSPPLTSEFVVLLPVLLDAGTAVETLHLLLDLPCLTAALDLHLRSSQAASERPLWDVSLRTPGCLEALRDPQFQGLFQHLLRAKASGTPERLAPLHQLLQPLASCARVAQCAEAVPTLLQAFFSAVTQFADGALASQLALLLLERSDSLYQVPGYEARVHRVLSAQFLALCKLHPSLVVEQAKELLEFVGSAGGLRGSGRVLTSVVWAIGEYLSVSWDRRCTVEQINKFFEALEALLFEVTQLRPSVTLPKCPPQVITALMTTLTKLASRSQDLIPRVSLFLSKMRTLAQSTAASSVHSEEDAGAICTRATELLNLLKMPSVAQFVLTPSGEVSEPRYHRDTNTALPLALRTVSRLVEREAGLLPG
;
A
#
# COMPACT_ATOMS: atom_id res chain seq x y z
N MET A 1 -5.32 -0.99 -21.17
CA MET A 1 -5.35 -2.12 -22.11
C MET A 1 -4.16 -1.97 -23.04
N PHE A 2 -3.43 -3.05 -23.29
CA PHE A 2 -2.28 -3.04 -24.19
C PHE A 2 -2.75 -2.94 -25.64
N THR A 3 -1.90 -2.46 -26.55
CA THR A 3 -2.21 -2.50 -27.99
C THR A 3 -2.16 -3.95 -28.47
N ALA A 4 -2.97 -4.31 -29.46
CA ALA A 4 -3.03 -5.69 -30.00
C ALA A 4 -1.64 -6.22 -30.43
N ALA A 5 -0.76 -5.33 -30.89
CA ALA A 5 0.63 -5.66 -31.22
C ALA A 5 1.47 -6.07 -29.99
N ALA A 6 1.30 -5.38 -28.85
CA ALA A 6 2.00 -5.71 -27.62
C ALA A 6 1.52 -7.04 -27.01
N GLU A 7 0.22 -7.33 -27.10
CA GLU A 7 -0.34 -8.61 -26.64
C GLU A 7 0.17 -9.79 -27.48
N SER A 8 0.30 -9.60 -28.80
CA SER A 8 0.88 -10.59 -29.71
C SER A 8 2.34 -10.92 -29.38
N LEU A 9 3.18 -9.89 -29.15
CA LEU A 9 4.59 -10.08 -28.77
C LEU A 9 4.75 -10.80 -27.42
N LEU A 10 3.88 -10.50 -26.46
CA LEU A 10 3.87 -11.16 -25.14
C LEU A 10 3.44 -12.62 -25.25
N ARG A 11 2.48 -12.93 -26.11
CA ARG A 11 2.05 -14.30 -26.38
C ARG A 11 3.18 -15.10 -26.99
N GLN A 12 3.85 -14.56 -28.01
CA GLN A 12 5.02 -15.17 -28.63
C GLN A 12 6.15 -15.42 -27.60
N ALA A 13 6.48 -14.44 -26.77
CA ALA A 13 7.53 -14.59 -25.75
C ALA A 13 7.21 -15.67 -24.70
N ARG A 14 5.92 -15.88 -24.39
CA ARG A 14 5.46 -16.93 -23.46
C ARG A 14 5.49 -18.32 -24.06
N GLU A 15 5.21 -18.44 -25.36
CA GLU A 15 5.09 -19.71 -26.08
C GLU A 15 6.46 -20.33 -26.48
N ILE A 16 7.56 -19.57 -26.40
CA ILE A 16 8.92 -20.06 -26.72
C ILE A 16 9.31 -21.25 -25.82
N GLN A 17 9.68 -22.36 -26.45
CA GLN A 17 10.12 -23.58 -25.78
C GLN A 17 11.58 -23.50 -25.29
N ALA A 18 11.99 -24.41 -24.39
CA ALA A 18 13.35 -24.42 -23.83
C ALA A 18 14.44 -24.63 -24.89
N GLU A 19 14.19 -25.45 -25.92
CA GLU A 19 15.14 -25.69 -27.01
C GLU A 19 15.33 -24.47 -27.92
N GLU A 20 14.25 -23.75 -28.19
CA GLU A 20 14.26 -22.51 -28.97
C GLU A 20 14.98 -21.40 -28.20
N LEU A 21 14.75 -21.31 -26.89
CA LEU A 21 15.48 -20.42 -26.01
C LEU A 21 16.98 -20.73 -26.03
N LYS A 22 17.36 -22.01 -26.04
CA LYS A 22 18.76 -22.45 -26.13
C LYS A 22 19.43 -21.96 -27.41
N LYS A 23 18.78 -22.17 -28.56
CA LYS A 23 19.24 -21.68 -29.87
C LYS A 23 19.31 -20.15 -29.92
N PHE A 24 18.35 -19.47 -29.29
CA PHE A 24 18.36 -18.03 -29.20
C PHE A 24 19.50 -17.51 -28.30
N CYS A 25 19.77 -18.15 -27.16
CA CYS A 25 20.91 -17.84 -26.31
C CYS A 25 22.24 -18.03 -27.04
N SER A 26 22.41 -19.10 -27.83
CA SER A 26 23.64 -19.28 -28.62
C SER A 26 23.84 -18.17 -29.65
N ARG A 27 22.75 -17.65 -30.26
CA ARG A 27 22.81 -16.50 -31.16
C ARG A 27 23.21 -15.22 -30.42
N VAL A 28 22.65 -14.98 -29.23
CA VAL A 28 23.02 -13.84 -28.38
C VAL A 28 24.50 -13.93 -28.01
N CYS A 29 24.99 -15.10 -27.60
CA CYS A 29 26.41 -15.32 -27.30
C CYS A 29 27.33 -14.97 -28.48
N GLN A 30 26.99 -15.40 -29.69
CA GLN A 30 27.76 -15.08 -30.90
C GLN A 30 27.78 -13.58 -31.21
N LEU A 31 26.67 -12.88 -30.95
CA LEU A 31 26.59 -11.43 -31.16
C LEU A 31 27.39 -10.64 -30.11
N LEU A 32 27.41 -11.11 -28.86
CA LEU A 32 28.17 -10.49 -27.77
C LEU A 32 29.68 -10.73 -27.86
N GLN A 33 30.11 -11.72 -28.63
CA GLN A 33 31.52 -12.03 -28.89
C GLN A 33 32.14 -11.23 -30.04
N LYS A 34 31.34 -10.50 -30.83
CA LYS A 34 31.85 -9.64 -31.90
C LYS A 34 32.56 -8.42 -31.32
N GLU A 35 33.65 -8.00 -31.96
CA GLU A 35 34.41 -6.80 -31.56
C GLU A 35 33.57 -5.52 -31.65
N ASP A 36 32.70 -5.41 -32.66
CA ASP A 36 31.76 -4.30 -32.83
C ASP A 36 30.34 -4.71 -32.40
N LEU A 37 29.94 -4.24 -31.22
CA LEU A 37 28.59 -4.46 -30.68
C LEU A 37 27.59 -3.51 -31.34
N GLY A 38 26.98 -3.96 -32.45
CA GLY A 38 26.01 -3.22 -33.24
C GLY A 38 24.55 -3.27 -32.74
N PRO A 39 23.60 -2.64 -33.47
CA PRO A 39 22.17 -2.57 -33.11
C PRO A 39 21.52 -3.96 -33.01
N ASP A 40 22.02 -4.93 -33.77
CA ASP A 40 21.54 -6.33 -33.73
C ASP A 40 21.73 -6.99 -32.35
N ALA A 41 22.84 -6.70 -31.67
CA ALA A 41 23.10 -7.22 -30.33
C ALA A 41 22.13 -6.59 -29.32
N LEU A 42 21.82 -5.31 -29.51
CA LEU A 42 20.91 -4.54 -28.68
C LEU A 42 19.47 -5.06 -28.80
N ASP A 43 19.00 -5.28 -30.02
CA ASP A 43 17.68 -5.88 -30.28
C ASP A 43 17.58 -7.33 -29.77
N ALA A 44 18.65 -8.12 -29.92
CA ALA A 44 18.68 -9.47 -29.38
C ALA A 44 18.59 -9.48 -27.85
N LEU A 45 19.27 -8.56 -27.15
CA LEU A 45 19.15 -8.40 -25.70
C LEU A 45 17.79 -7.86 -25.26
N ARG A 46 17.19 -6.90 -25.99
CA ARG A 46 15.82 -6.42 -25.73
C ARG A 46 14.82 -7.58 -25.79
N ARG A 47 14.94 -8.43 -26.81
CA ARG A 47 14.10 -9.65 -26.96
C ARG A 47 14.38 -10.67 -25.86
N LEU A 48 15.65 -10.90 -25.50
CA LEU A 48 16.00 -11.82 -24.41
C LEU A 48 15.39 -11.37 -23.08
N PHE A 49 15.49 -10.09 -22.76
CA PHE A 49 14.88 -9.50 -21.57
C PHE A 49 13.36 -9.71 -21.56
N LEU A 50 12.67 -9.46 -22.68
CA LEU A 50 11.25 -9.72 -22.81
C LEU A 50 10.90 -11.19 -22.55
N ILE A 51 11.66 -12.14 -23.12
CA ILE A 51 11.41 -13.58 -22.99
C ILE A 51 11.56 -14.03 -21.53
N VAL A 52 12.59 -13.55 -20.84
CA VAL A 52 12.84 -13.87 -19.43
C VAL A 52 11.77 -13.25 -18.52
N SER A 53 11.38 -11.99 -18.78
CA SER A 53 10.37 -11.27 -17.97
C SER A 53 8.91 -11.65 -18.27
N ALA A 54 8.61 -12.22 -19.45
CA ALA A 54 7.24 -12.51 -19.87
C ALA A 54 6.68 -13.81 -19.28
N THR A 55 7.56 -14.70 -18.81
CA THR A 55 7.16 -15.97 -18.23
C THR A 55 6.98 -15.91 -16.73
N LYS A 56 6.02 -16.71 -16.29
CA LYS A 56 5.76 -16.97 -14.89
C LYS A 56 7.05 -17.64 -14.31
N TYR A 57 7.49 -18.82 -14.78
CA TYR A 57 8.63 -19.58 -14.20
C TYR A 57 10.00 -19.01 -14.63
N ASN A 58 11.02 -19.10 -13.77
CA ASN A 58 12.41 -18.76 -14.17
C ASN A 58 12.86 -19.69 -15.30
N ARG A 59 13.14 -19.11 -16.46
CA ARG A 59 13.88 -19.77 -17.53
C ARG A 59 15.35 -19.81 -17.13
N ARG A 60 15.98 -20.98 -17.11
CA ARG A 60 17.44 -21.08 -16.86
C ARG A 60 18.18 -20.76 -18.15
N LEU A 61 19.05 -19.75 -18.12
CA LEU A 61 19.97 -19.45 -19.20
C LEU A 61 21.20 -20.36 -19.09
N GLU A 62 21.83 -20.65 -20.22
CA GLU A 62 23.09 -21.40 -20.23
C GLU A 62 24.19 -20.62 -19.50
N LYS A 63 25.08 -21.35 -18.81
CA LYS A 63 26.20 -20.75 -18.09
C LYS A 63 27.07 -19.86 -18.99
N THR A 64 27.34 -20.31 -20.21
CA THR A 64 28.06 -19.54 -21.25
C THR A 64 27.42 -18.19 -21.56
N CYS A 65 26.08 -18.14 -21.66
CA CYS A 65 25.33 -16.92 -21.90
C CYS A 65 25.41 -15.98 -20.68
N VAL A 66 25.26 -16.54 -19.48
CA VAL A 66 25.36 -15.78 -18.22
C VAL A 66 26.78 -15.21 -18.02
N ASP A 67 27.82 -15.98 -18.33
CA ASP A 67 29.22 -15.55 -18.25
C ASP A 67 29.49 -14.41 -19.26
N LEU A 68 28.99 -14.54 -20.50
CA LEU A 68 29.12 -13.47 -21.50
C LEU A 68 28.39 -12.20 -21.06
N LEU A 69 27.15 -12.29 -20.58
CA LEU A 69 26.42 -11.12 -20.04
C LEU A 69 27.18 -10.44 -18.89
N GLN A 70 27.83 -11.22 -18.02
CA GLN A 70 28.68 -10.69 -16.95
C GLN A 70 29.92 -9.97 -17.51
N THR A 71 30.62 -10.57 -18.47
CA THR A 71 31.79 -9.94 -19.11
C THR A 71 31.42 -8.66 -19.85
N THR A 72 30.30 -8.65 -20.58
CA THR A 72 29.81 -7.47 -21.30
C THR A 72 29.40 -6.35 -20.34
N LEU A 73 28.81 -6.69 -19.18
CA LEU A 73 28.49 -5.72 -18.13
C LEU A 73 29.75 -5.15 -17.45
N CYS A 74 30.80 -5.97 -17.28
CA CYS A 74 32.06 -5.57 -16.67
C CYS A 74 33.02 -4.84 -17.65
N SER A 75 32.75 -4.87 -18.96
CA SER A 75 33.58 -4.21 -19.97
C SER A 75 33.33 -2.69 -20.04
N PRO A 76 34.35 -1.84 -19.81
CA PRO A 76 34.22 -0.39 -19.88
C PRO A 76 34.08 0.15 -21.31
N SER A 77 34.47 -0.62 -22.34
CA SER A 77 34.38 -0.23 -23.76
C SER A 77 32.99 -0.48 -24.38
N CYS A 78 32.09 -1.13 -23.64
CA CYS A 78 30.76 -1.51 -24.12
C CYS A 78 29.78 -0.32 -24.12
N PRO A 79 28.93 -0.16 -25.17
CA PRO A 79 27.87 0.83 -25.19
C PRO A 79 26.91 0.75 -23.99
N GLU A 80 26.53 1.91 -23.46
CA GLU A 80 25.72 1.99 -22.23
C GLU A 80 24.36 1.27 -22.29
N PRO A 81 23.60 1.30 -23.40
CA PRO A 81 22.32 0.61 -23.49
C PRO A 81 22.46 -0.92 -23.34
N LEU A 82 23.57 -1.48 -23.85
CA LEU A 82 23.86 -2.91 -23.77
C LEU A 82 24.20 -3.30 -22.34
N GLN A 83 25.05 -2.53 -21.65
CA GLN A 83 25.33 -2.75 -20.22
C GLN A 83 24.06 -2.73 -19.37
N LEU A 84 23.15 -1.79 -19.63
CA LEU A 84 21.88 -1.67 -18.90
C LEU A 84 20.95 -2.87 -19.16
N LEU A 85 20.85 -3.35 -20.40
CA LEU A 85 20.07 -4.54 -20.74
C LEU A 85 20.68 -5.81 -20.13
N CYS A 86 22.00 -5.98 -20.15
CA CYS A 86 22.68 -7.09 -19.49
C CYS A 86 22.37 -7.09 -17.98
N ALA A 87 22.48 -5.93 -17.31
CA ALA A 87 22.12 -5.81 -15.90
C ALA A 87 20.64 -6.13 -15.65
N ALA A 88 19.73 -5.69 -16.52
CA ALA A 88 18.30 -5.96 -16.40
C ALA A 88 17.96 -7.46 -16.53
N VAL A 89 18.57 -8.15 -17.50
CA VAL A 89 18.41 -9.61 -17.68
C VAL A 89 18.97 -10.35 -16.46
N LEU A 90 20.19 -10.04 -16.02
CA LEU A 90 20.80 -10.71 -14.86
C LEU A 90 20.02 -10.47 -13.57
N ARG A 91 19.44 -9.28 -13.40
CA ARG A 91 18.57 -8.95 -12.26
C ARG A 91 17.27 -9.75 -12.29
N GLU A 92 16.65 -9.94 -13.46
CA GLU A 92 15.44 -10.75 -13.56
C GLU A 92 15.70 -12.24 -13.30
N MET A 93 16.91 -12.69 -13.63
CA MET A 93 17.37 -14.06 -13.39
C MET A 93 17.75 -14.35 -11.92
N SER A 94 17.89 -13.32 -11.08
CA SER A 94 18.28 -13.47 -9.68
C SER A 94 17.17 -14.11 -8.82
N PRO A 95 17.52 -14.93 -7.80
CA PRO A 95 18.87 -15.35 -7.39
C PRO A 95 19.45 -16.47 -8.28
N SER A 96 20.77 -16.46 -8.52
CA SER A 96 21.47 -17.46 -9.34
C SER A 96 22.86 -17.79 -8.78
N ASP A 97 23.15 -19.09 -8.64
CA ASP A 97 24.44 -19.60 -8.11
C ASP A 97 25.61 -19.42 -9.09
N SER A 98 25.34 -19.06 -10.34
CA SER A 98 26.33 -18.89 -11.42
C SER A 98 26.93 -17.48 -11.53
N LEU A 99 26.61 -16.58 -10.59
CA LEU A 99 27.07 -15.19 -10.65
C LEU A 99 28.41 -15.02 -9.94
N SER A 100 29.43 -14.62 -10.69
CA SER A 100 30.78 -14.32 -10.20
C SER A 100 31.25 -12.99 -10.78
N LEU A 101 30.65 -11.89 -10.32
CA LEU A 101 30.97 -10.55 -10.78
C LEU A 101 32.25 -10.04 -10.09
N SER A 102 33.23 -9.57 -10.86
CA SER A 102 34.41 -8.87 -10.33
C SER A 102 34.12 -7.37 -10.19
N TRP A 103 33.64 -6.94 -9.03
CA TRP A 103 33.18 -5.55 -8.80
C TRP A 103 34.12 -4.71 -7.91
N GLU A 104 35.11 -5.33 -7.26
CA GLU A 104 36.02 -4.68 -6.31
C GLU A 104 37.03 -3.70 -6.94
N HIS A 105 37.18 -3.67 -8.27
CA HIS A 105 38.15 -2.81 -8.95
C HIS A 105 37.50 -1.79 -9.88
N VAL A 106 36.17 -1.75 -9.93
CA VAL A 106 35.42 -0.84 -10.82
C VAL A 106 35.52 0.60 -10.30
N GLN A 107 35.99 1.50 -11.15
CA GLN A 107 36.13 2.95 -10.87
C GLN A 107 34.95 3.78 -11.42
N ASN A 108 34.27 3.29 -12.46
CA ASN A 108 33.12 3.97 -13.04
C ASN A 108 31.88 3.82 -12.14
N THR A 109 31.36 4.94 -11.63
CA THR A 109 30.23 5.01 -10.69
C THR A 109 28.92 4.49 -11.29
N ARG A 110 28.68 4.70 -12.58
CA ARG A 110 27.48 4.22 -13.27
C ARG A 110 27.51 2.70 -13.43
N GLN A 111 28.65 2.17 -13.85
CA GLN A 111 28.86 0.72 -13.96
C GLN A 111 28.77 0.03 -12.60
N LEU A 112 29.35 0.64 -11.56
CA LEU A 112 29.21 0.20 -10.18
C LEU A 112 27.73 0.19 -9.74
N GLY A 113 26.96 1.21 -10.11
CA GLY A 113 25.51 1.27 -9.85
C GLY A 113 24.73 0.14 -10.52
N LEU A 114 25.06 -0.19 -11.78
CA LEU A 114 24.44 -1.31 -12.50
C LEU A 114 24.81 -2.66 -11.87
N LEU A 115 26.08 -2.89 -11.56
CA LEU A 115 26.54 -4.10 -10.88
C LEU A 115 25.91 -4.25 -9.50
N ALA A 116 25.87 -3.18 -8.71
CA ALA A 116 25.22 -3.17 -7.41
C ALA A 116 23.73 -3.51 -7.51
N SER A 117 23.04 -3.08 -8.58
CA SER A 117 21.63 -3.43 -8.79
C SER A 117 21.39 -4.93 -9.02
N VAL A 118 22.36 -5.64 -9.62
CA VAL A 118 22.31 -7.10 -9.84
C VAL A 118 22.68 -7.85 -8.56
N LEU A 119 23.71 -7.37 -7.85
CA LEU A 119 24.18 -7.97 -6.59
C LEU A 119 23.13 -7.84 -5.48
N LEU A 120 22.51 -6.65 -5.33
CA LEU A 120 21.43 -6.42 -4.37
C LEU A 120 20.19 -7.27 -4.65
N ALA A 121 19.99 -7.69 -5.90
CA ALA A 121 18.86 -8.55 -6.28
C ALA A 121 19.04 -10.02 -5.87
N GLN A 122 20.28 -10.45 -5.55
CA GLN A 122 20.54 -11.79 -4.99
C GLN A 122 19.95 -11.97 -3.59
N GLY A 123 19.82 -10.87 -2.82
CA GLY A 123 19.31 -10.93 -1.45
C GLY A 123 20.28 -11.50 -0.40
N ASP A 124 21.54 -11.82 -0.77
CA ASP A 124 22.55 -12.25 0.20
C ASP A 124 23.05 -11.08 1.06
N GLN A 125 22.79 -11.15 2.37
CA GLN A 125 23.17 -10.13 3.33
C GLN A 125 24.68 -9.82 3.34
N LYS A 126 25.56 -10.79 3.08
CA LYS A 126 27.02 -10.55 3.05
C LYS A 126 27.39 -9.69 1.85
N LEU A 127 26.83 -9.98 0.68
CA LEU A 127 27.01 -9.18 -0.52
C LEU A 127 26.44 -7.77 -0.34
N VAL A 128 25.24 -7.63 0.26
CA VAL A 128 24.65 -6.31 0.56
C VAL A 128 25.57 -5.46 1.43
N ARG A 129 26.16 -6.02 2.50
CA ARG A 129 27.16 -5.34 3.35
C ARG A 129 28.35 -4.85 2.54
N SER A 130 28.95 -5.74 1.75
CA SER A 130 30.17 -5.45 1.00
C SER A 130 29.96 -4.36 -0.08
N VAL A 131 28.81 -4.40 -0.77
CA VAL A 131 28.40 -3.38 -1.74
C VAL A 131 28.16 -2.04 -1.04
N GLY A 132 27.46 -2.03 0.09
CA GLY A 132 27.23 -0.84 0.91
C GLY A 132 28.53 -0.15 1.31
N GLN A 133 29.50 -0.90 1.84
CA GLN A 133 30.80 -0.38 2.25
C GLN A 133 31.60 0.21 1.07
N ARG A 134 31.57 -0.45 -0.10
CA ARG A 134 32.25 0.03 -1.30
C ARG A 134 31.64 1.32 -1.82
N VAL A 135 30.32 1.38 -1.95
CA VAL A 135 29.60 2.55 -2.45
C VAL A 135 29.81 3.74 -1.51
N LEU A 136 29.78 3.51 -0.20
CA LEU A 136 30.03 4.54 0.80
C LEU A 136 31.45 5.11 0.71
N LYS A 137 32.48 4.28 0.56
CA LYS A 137 33.87 4.73 0.31
C LYS A 137 33.98 5.63 -0.93
N VAL A 138 33.22 5.33 -1.98
CA VAL A 138 33.20 6.15 -3.21
C VAL A 138 32.48 7.48 -2.97
N LEU A 139 31.36 7.48 -2.24
CA LEU A 139 30.62 8.69 -1.86
C LEU A 139 31.41 9.59 -0.90
N GLU A 140 32.32 9.03 -0.10
CA GLU A 140 33.19 9.77 0.81
C GLU A 140 34.32 10.51 0.09
N SER A 141 34.71 10.09 -1.12
CA SER A 141 35.82 10.70 -1.86
C SER A 141 35.61 12.21 -2.13
N ARG A 142 36.64 13.03 -1.89
CA ARG A 142 36.60 14.48 -2.14
C ARG A 142 37.03 14.75 -3.58
N GLN A 143 36.14 15.09 -4.50
CA GLN A 143 36.53 15.77 -5.75
C GLN A 143 35.37 16.59 -6.36
N PRO A 144 35.68 17.76 -6.96
CA PRO A 144 34.79 18.49 -7.86
C PRO A 144 34.82 18.00 -9.32
N GLU A 145 35.78 17.15 -9.72
CA GLU A 145 35.96 16.63 -11.09
C GLU A 145 36.05 15.08 -11.13
N GLY A 146 35.12 14.41 -10.43
CA GLY A 146 35.01 12.94 -10.41
C GLY A 146 33.84 12.41 -11.25
N PRO A 147 33.78 11.09 -11.52
CA PRO A 147 32.61 10.46 -12.16
C PRO A 147 31.33 10.72 -11.35
N SER A 148 30.22 11.00 -12.06
CA SER A 148 28.92 11.35 -11.49
C SER A 148 28.48 10.40 -10.35
N LEU A 149 28.19 10.95 -9.17
CA LEU A 149 27.72 10.18 -8.01
C LEU A 149 26.21 9.85 -8.08
N ARG A 150 25.50 10.35 -9.09
CA ARG A 150 24.04 10.24 -9.24
C ARG A 150 23.51 8.81 -9.25
N HIS A 151 24.35 7.84 -9.57
CA HIS A 151 23.95 6.43 -9.67
C HIS A 151 24.12 5.66 -8.35
N LEU A 152 24.81 6.23 -7.38
CA LEU A 152 25.22 5.53 -6.15
C LEU A 152 24.31 5.81 -4.95
N LEU A 153 23.71 7.00 -4.89
CA LEU A 153 22.83 7.37 -3.79
C LEU A 153 21.54 6.49 -3.73
N PRO A 154 20.88 6.15 -4.86
CA PRO A 154 19.77 5.19 -4.85
C PRO A 154 20.18 3.77 -4.39
N VAL A 155 21.42 3.37 -4.69
CA VAL A 155 21.99 2.09 -4.24
C VAL A 155 22.11 2.07 -2.72
N MET A 156 22.62 3.15 -2.12
CA MET A 156 22.70 3.28 -0.66
C MET A 156 21.32 3.26 0.01
N SER A 157 20.33 3.95 -0.56
CA SER A 157 18.95 3.88 -0.08
C SER A 157 18.41 2.44 -0.11
N LYS A 158 18.71 1.69 -1.18
CA LYS A 158 18.31 0.29 -1.29
C LYS A 158 19.04 -0.61 -0.29
N VAL A 159 20.34 -0.41 -0.07
CA VAL A 159 21.12 -1.12 0.96
C VAL A 159 20.50 -0.91 2.34
N ALA A 160 20.22 0.35 2.71
CA ALA A 160 19.60 0.68 4.00
C ALA A 160 18.25 -0.03 4.20
N SER A 161 17.44 -0.15 3.12
CA SER A 161 16.15 -0.86 3.17
C SER A 161 16.26 -2.38 3.27
N LEU A 162 17.32 -2.97 2.70
CA LEU A 162 17.50 -4.42 2.63
C LEU A 162 18.21 -4.96 3.88
N ALA A 163 19.08 -4.17 4.49
CA ALA A 163 19.89 -4.58 5.61
C ALA A 163 20.26 -3.36 6.49
N PRO A 164 19.36 -2.91 7.38
CA PRO A 164 19.54 -1.66 8.14
C PRO A 164 20.73 -1.69 9.10
N ASP A 165 21.07 -2.86 9.67
CA ASP A 165 22.14 -3.02 10.66
C ASP A 165 23.54 -3.19 10.04
N THR A 166 23.69 -2.92 8.75
CA THR A 166 24.93 -3.22 8.01
C THR A 166 25.98 -2.12 8.02
N LEU A 167 25.57 -0.88 8.31
CA LEU A 167 26.44 0.28 8.29
C LEU A 167 26.92 0.58 9.71
N HIS A 168 28.24 0.69 9.88
CA HIS A 168 28.82 1.10 11.16
C HIS A 168 28.51 2.58 11.46
N GLU A 169 28.56 2.96 12.73
CA GLU A 169 28.26 4.32 13.20
C GLU A 169 29.12 5.39 12.49
N ASP A 170 30.41 5.11 12.28
CA ASP A 170 31.33 5.99 11.54
C ASP A 170 30.88 6.22 10.10
N GLN A 171 30.42 5.17 9.42
CA GLN A 171 29.96 5.21 8.03
C GLN A 171 28.66 5.99 7.90
N THR A 172 27.73 5.75 8.83
CA THR A 172 26.47 6.51 8.94
C THR A 172 26.76 8.00 9.20
N SER A 173 27.75 8.31 10.05
CA SER A 173 28.16 9.68 10.33
C SER A 173 28.74 10.40 9.10
N ALA A 174 29.50 9.70 8.26
CA ALA A 174 30.08 10.23 7.04
C ALA A 174 29.03 10.54 5.98
N LEU A 175 28.05 9.64 5.79
CA LEU A 175 26.93 9.89 4.88
C LEU A 175 26.04 11.04 5.37
N ASN A 176 25.79 11.14 6.68
CA ASN A 176 25.04 12.26 7.26
C ASN A 176 25.70 13.62 6.94
N LYS A 177 27.03 13.71 7.02
CA LYS A 177 27.77 14.93 6.63
C LYS A 177 27.56 15.27 5.14
N ARG A 178 27.62 14.28 4.26
CA ARG A 178 27.39 14.49 2.81
C ARG A 178 25.97 14.90 2.48
N LEU A 179 24.97 14.29 3.12
CA LEU A 179 23.57 14.68 2.97
C LEU A 179 23.34 16.13 3.42
N VAL A 180 23.95 16.54 4.55
CA VAL A 180 23.94 17.94 4.99
C VAL A 180 24.56 18.85 3.93
N ASP A 181 25.70 18.47 3.37
CA ASP A 181 26.39 19.27 2.37
C ASP A 181 25.54 19.47 1.11
N TRP A 182 24.90 18.40 0.61
CA TRP A 182 24.03 18.49 -0.56
C TRP A 182 22.75 19.26 -0.28
N LEU A 183 22.12 19.10 0.89
CA LEU A 183 20.89 19.82 1.23
C LEU A 183 21.11 21.32 1.44
N ARG A 184 22.26 21.72 2.02
CA ARG A 184 22.50 23.11 2.44
C ARG A 184 23.42 23.90 1.51
N TYR A 185 24.41 23.27 0.89
CA TYR A 185 25.48 23.96 0.17
C TYR A 185 25.52 23.63 -1.34
N ALA A 186 24.45 23.06 -1.89
CA ALA A 186 24.32 22.92 -3.33
C ALA A 186 24.34 24.29 -4.04
N SER A 187 25.02 24.34 -5.18
CA SER A 187 25.23 25.52 -6.00
C SER A 187 23.92 26.22 -6.34
N VAL A 188 23.96 27.55 -6.34
CA VAL A 188 22.86 28.42 -6.76
C VAL A 188 23.11 29.03 -8.14
N GLN A 189 24.17 28.59 -8.81
CA GLN A 189 24.52 28.93 -10.19
C GLN A 189 24.10 27.78 -11.11
N GLN A 190 23.60 28.09 -12.30
CA GLN A 190 23.26 27.06 -13.29
C GLN A 190 24.52 26.38 -13.84
N GLY A 191 24.35 25.19 -14.42
CA GLY A 191 25.40 24.51 -15.16
C GLY A 191 25.74 25.23 -16.48
N VAL A 192 26.96 25.04 -16.98
CA VAL A 192 27.38 25.54 -18.29
C VAL A 192 26.65 24.76 -19.39
N ALA A 193 25.99 25.47 -20.31
CA ALA A 193 25.37 24.86 -21.49
C ALA A 193 26.42 24.16 -22.34
N HIS A 194 26.23 22.87 -22.61
CA HIS A 194 27.06 22.14 -23.57
C HIS A 194 26.60 22.56 -24.96
N SER A 195 27.35 23.44 -25.62
CA SER A 195 27.03 23.87 -26.99
C SER A 195 27.08 22.67 -27.92
N SER A 196 25.93 22.29 -28.50
CA SER A 196 25.87 21.42 -29.66
C SER A 196 26.62 22.11 -30.81
N GLY A 197 27.70 21.50 -31.29
CA GLY A 197 28.62 22.11 -32.26
C GLY A 197 27.93 22.61 -33.53
N GLY A 198 27.85 23.93 -33.68
CA GLY A 198 27.55 24.63 -34.93
C GLY A 198 28.77 25.42 -35.39
N PHE A 199 29.20 25.22 -36.63
CA PHE A 199 30.48 25.68 -37.19
C PHE A 199 30.66 27.20 -37.33
N PHE A 200 29.68 28.03 -36.96
CA PHE A 200 29.76 29.49 -37.03
C PHE A 200 29.08 30.17 -35.84
N SER A 201 29.74 30.19 -34.68
CA SER A 201 29.55 31.25 -33.68
C SER A 201 30.70 31.17 -32.68
N THR A 202 31.49 32.24 -32.56
CA THR A 202 32.39 32.42 -31.43
C THR A 202 31.54 32.58 -30.17
N PRO A 203 31.55 31.63 -29.21
CA PRO A 203 30.77 31.80 -28.00
C PRO A 203 31.58 32.73 -27.09
N ARG A 204 31.14 33.98 -26.93
CA ARG A 204 31.41 34.65 -25.65
C ARG A 204 30.80 33.74 -24.60
N ALA A 205 31.62 33.07 -23.79
CA ALA A 205 31.18 32.26 -22.67
C ALA A 205 30.31 33.13 -21.77
N ARG A 206 28.98 33.11 -21.98
CA ARG A 206 28.03 33.71 -21.06
C ARG A 206 28.21 32.93 -19.76
N GLN A 207 28.64 33.62 -18.71
CA GLN A 207 28.69 33.01 -17.39
C GLN A 207 27.34 32.37 -17.08
N PRO A 208 27.33 31.15 -16.50
CA PRO A 208 26.07 30.49 -16.16
C PRO A 208 25.22 31.43 -15.32
N GLY A 209 23.95 31.59 -15.71
CA GLY A 209 23.01 32.43 -14.98
C GLY A 209 22.73 31.85 -13.59
N PRO A 210 22.24 32.67 -12.64
CA PRO A 210 21.77 32.15 -11.36
C PRO A 210 20.55 31.24 -11.55
N VAL A 211 20.37 30.30 -10.63
CA VAL A 211 19.13 29.54 -10.50
C VAL A 211 18.05 30.47 -9.94
N THR A 212 16.85 30.37 -10.47
CA THR A 212 15.70 31.17 -10.03
C THR A 212 14.77 30.35 -9.14
N GLU A 213 13.92 31.02 -8.39
CA GLU A 213 12.79 30.41 -7.71
C GLU A 213 11.57 30.40 -8.64
N VAL A 214 10.45 29.86 -8.15
CA VAL A 214 9.24 29.68 -8.97
C VAL A 214 8.60 31.01 -9.37
N ASP A 215 8.80 32.07 -8.58
CA ASP A 215 8.41 33.46 -8.89
C ASP A 215 9.39 34.20 -9.80
N GLY A 216 10.49 33.55 -10.20
CA GLY A 216 11.54 34.15 -11.02
C GLY A 216 12.53 35.01 -10.23
N ALA A 217 12.43 35.09 -8.90
CA ALA A 217 13.46 35.69 -8.07
C ALA A 217 14.74 34.85 -8.13
N VAL A 218 15.92 35.48 -8.05
CA VAL A 218 17.18 34.74 -7.92
C VAL A 218 17.18 34.00 -6.59
N ALA A 219 17.50 32.70 -6.58
CA ALA A 219 17.68 31.97 -5.33
C ALA A 219 18.90 32.55 -4.59
N THR A 220 18.74 32.91 -3.31
CA THR A 220 19.79 33.59 -2.54
C THR A 220 20.34 32.76 -1.38
N ASP A 221 19.53 31.88 -0.79
CA ASP A 221 19.91 31.12 0.41
C ASP A 221 20.59 29.79 0.07
N PHE A 222 19.84 28.85 -0.51
CA PHE A 222 20.33 27.56 -1.00
C PHE A 222 19.35 26.96 -2.01
N PHE A 223 19.86 26.03 -2.83
CA PHE A 223 19.08 25.33 -3.84
C PHE A 223 18.08 24.34 -3.22
N THR A 224 16.87 24.27 -3.77
CA THR A 224 15.84 23.28 -3.39
C THR A 224 15.26 22.59 -4.62
N VAL A 225 14.45 21.56 -4.40
CA VAL A 225 13.72 20.89 -5.50
C VAL A 225 12.78 21.84 -6.24
N LEU A 226 12.31 22.94 -5.64
CA LEU A 226 11.46 23.93 -6.31
C LEU A 226 12.25 25.03 -7.04
N SER A 227 13.58 24.95 -7.04
CA SER A 227 14.42 25.87 -7.81
C SER A 227 14.35 25.57 -9.31
N THR A 228 14.30 26.62 -10.13
CA THR A 228 14.15 26.57 -11.59
C THR A 228 15.46 26.98 -12.28
N GLY A 229 15.92 26.15 -13.21
CA GLY A 229 17.14 26.39 -13.99
C GLY A 229 17.09 25.64 -15.31
N GLN A 230 17.83 26.10 -16.32
CA GLN A 230 17.89 25.42 -17.61
C GLN A 230 18.76 24.16 -17.53
N HIS A 231 19.89 24.25 -16.83
CA HIS A 231 20.84 23.16 -16.67
C HIS A 231 21.26 23.05 -15.21
N PHE A 232 21.07 21.87 -14.61
CA PHE A 232 21.46 21.62 -13.23
C PHE A 232 22.86 21.03 -13.12
N THR A 233 23.63 21.51 -12.15
CA THR A 233 24.95 20.98 -11.78
C THR A 233 24.82 19.65 -11.03
N GLU A 234 25.92 18.88 -10.93
CA GLU A 234 25.91 17.56 -10.27
C GLU A 234 25.46 17.62 -8.81
N ASP A 235 25.89 18.64 -8.05
CA ASP A 235 25.48 18.87 -6.67
C ASP A 235 23.99 19.26 -6.54
N GLN A 236 23.41 19.98 -7.51
CA GLN A 236 21.96 20.25 -7.57
C GLN A 236 21.17 18.96 -7.81
N TRP A 237 21.65 18.05 -8.66
CA TRP A 237 21.03 16.73 -8.83
C TRP A 237 21.14 15.88 -7.55
N LEU A 238 22.29 15.93 -6.87
CA LEU A 238 22.49 15.22 -5.61
C LEU A 238 21.61 15.79 -4.48
N ASN A 239 21.35 17.09 -4.47
CA ASN A 239 20.38 17.72 -3.55
C ASN A 239 18.96 17.13 -3.73
N VAL A 240 18.47 17.05 -4.97
CA VAL A 240 17.15 16.47 -5.27
C VAL A 240 17.08 15.00 -4.84
N GLN A 241 18.12 14.22 -5.14
CA GLN A 241 18.18 12.80 -4.75
C GLN A 241 18.29 12.63 -3.22
N ALA A 242 19.07 13.47 -2.55
CA ALA A 242 19.21 13.47 -1.10
C ALA A 242 17.87 13.73 -0.42
N PHE A 243 17.11 14.73 -0.88
CA PHE A 243 15.77 14.98 -0.37
C PHE A 243 14.82 13.80 -0.63
N SER A 244 14.87 13.19 -1.82
CA SER A 244 14.02 12.04 -2.17
C SER A 244 14.26 10.81 -1.31
N MET A 245 15.44 10.64 -0.70
CA MET A 245 15.74 9.50 0.18
C MET A 245 15.73 9.87 1.67
N LEU A 246 15.63 11.16 1.99
CA LEU A 246 15.87 11.72 3.32
C LEU A 246 14.99 11.07 4.39
N ARG A 247 13.69 10.93 4.12
CA ARG A 247 12.74 10.29 5.04
C ARG A 247 13.10 8.84 5.31
N ALA A 248 13.37 8.06 4.26
CA ALA A 248 13.75 6.67 4.40
C ALA A 248 15.03 6.57 5.24
N TRP A 249 16.03 7.41 4.97
CA TRP A 249 17.28 7.44 5.73
C TRP A 249 17.07 7.81 7.21
N LEU A 250 16.26 8.84 7.50
CA LEU A 250 15.96 9.27 8.87
C LEU A 250 15.24 8.18 9.67
N LEU A 251 14.33 7.42 9.06
CA LEU A 251 13.61 6.32 9.72
C LEU A 251 14.55 5.21 10.21
N HIS A 252 15.59 4.88 9.44
CA HIS A 252 16.59 3.88 9.84
C HIS A 252 17.60 4.43 10.84
N SER A 253 17.85 5.74 10.82
CA SER A 253 18.77 6.44 11.73
C SER A 253 18.08 6.90 13.04
N GLY A 254 17.02 6.25 13.49
CA GLY A 254 16.29 6.61 14.72
C GLY A 254 17.04 6.21 16.00
N PRO A 255 16.70 6.79 17.18
CA PRO A 255 17.37 6.54 18.47
C PRO A 255 17.12 5.12 19.07
N GLY A 256 16.85 4.11 18.24
CA GLY A 256 16.54 2.73 18.65
C GLY A 256 17.74 1.77 18.74
N GLY A 257 18.98 2.26 18.60
CA GLY A 257 20.17 1.45 18.87
C GLY A 257 20.33 1.17 20.39
N PRO A 258 20.96 0.05 20.80
CA PRO A 258 21.14 -0.28 22.21
C PRO A 258 21.88 0.85 22.93
N ARG A 259 21.19 1.53 23.86
CA ARG A 259 21.77 2.57 24.72
C ARG A 259 22.90 1.95 25.54
N THR A 260 24.14 2.34 25.26
CA THR A 260 25.23 2.20 26.23
C THR A 260 24.94 3.15 27.40
N PRO A 261 24.96 2.68 28.67
CA PRO A 261 24.66 3.52 29.81
C PRO A 261 25.91 4.29 30.25
N ALA A 262 26.04 5.55 29.84
CA ALA A 262 26.89 6.61 30.45
C ALA A 262 26.73 7.87 29.58
N ALA A 263 26.50 9.08 30.07
CA ALA A 263 26.59 9.65 31.40
C ALA A 263 25.48 10.70 31.59
N ASP A 264 24.82 10.65 32.75
CA ASP A 264 24.17 11.82 33.34
C ASP A 264 25.25 12.87 33.64
N ASP A 265 25.16 14.03 33.00
CA ASP A 265 25.57 15.33 33.55
C ASP A 265 25.40 16.41 32.48
N ARG A 266 24.19 16.98 32.38
CA ARG A 266 24.05 18.38 31.95
C ARG A 266 23.04 19.08 32.84
N SER A 267 23.61 19.70 33.85
CA SER A 267 23.02 20.65 34.77
C SER A 267 22.24 21.75 34.06
N GLU A 268 21.06 22.01 34.61
CA GLU A 268 20.19 23.16 34.38
C GLU A 268 20.97 24.48 34.51
N LEU A 269 20.87 25.35 33.51
CA LEU A 269 21.12 26.78 33.69
C LEU A 269 19.98 27.56 33.01
N GLU A 270 19.01 27.93 33.84
CA GLU A 270 17.97 28.90 33.51
C GLU A 270 18.57 30.29 33.22
N GLY A 271 17.87 31.06 32.38
CA GLY A 271 17.85 32.51 32.50
C GLY A 271 18.69 33.30 31.51
N SER A 272 18.17 33.52 30.30
CA SER A 272 17.99 34.88 29.76
C SER A 272 17.44 34.86 28.34
N THR A 273 16.17 35.20 28.23
CA THR A 273 15.50 35.64 27.00
C THR A 273 16.07 36.99 26.59
N LEU A 274 16.82 37.08 25.49
CA LEU A 274 16.79 38.15 24.47
C LEU A 274 18.01 38.03 23.53
N SER A 275 17.73 38.07 22.22
CA SER A 275 18.67 38.22 21.08
C SER A 275 19.39 36.95 20.56
N VAL A 276 18.75 36.19 19.65
CA VAL A 276 19.37 35.03 18.95
C VAL A 276 19.16 35.03 17.41
N LEU A 277 18.66 36.11 16.79
CA LEU A 277 18.42 36.10 15.33
C LEU A 277 19.67 36.32 14.44
N SER A 278 20.89 36.14 14.96
CA SER A 278 22.11 36.10 14.12
C SER A 278 23.17 35.06 14.53
N ALA A 279 22.96 34.30 15.60
CA ALA A 279 23.96 33.36 16.13
C ALA A 279 23.73 31.88 15.79
N ALA A 280 22.62 31.51 15.14
CA ALA A 280 22.27 30.11 14.89
C ALA A 280 23.17 29.40 13.85
N SER A 281 23.81 30.15 12.94
CA SER A 281 24.62 29.54 11.87
C SER A 281 25.90 28.88 12.39
N THR A 282 26.58 29.51 13.37
CA THR A 282 27.88 29.06 13.88
C THR A 282 27.78 27.94 14.93
N ALA A 283 26.66 27.79 15.63
CA ALA A 283 26.46 26.73 16.63
C ALA A 283 26.17 25.34 16.01
N SER A 284 25.62 25.29 14.79
CA SER A 284 25.25 24.03 14.10
C SER A 284 26.45 23.13 13.74
N HIS A 285 27.67 23.70 13.66
CA HIS A 285 28.90 22.95 13.38
C HIS A 285 29.38 22.09 14.56
N LEU A 286 28.88 22.33 15.77
CA LEU A 286 29.25 21.62 17.01
C LEU A 286 28.36 20.42 17.31
N LEU A 287 27.26 20.25 16.56
CA LEU A 287 26.33 19.14 16.75
C LEU A 287 26.89 17.85 16.13
N PRO A 288 26.59 16.67 16.73
CA PRO A 288 26.79 15.39 16.09
C PRO A 288 26.22 15.36 14.66
N PRO A 289 26.85 14.66 13.69
CA PRO A 289 26.43 14.67 12.29
C PRO A 289 24.95 14.33 12.05
N GLN A 290 24.38 13.47 12.89
CA GLN A 290 22.97 13.07 12.86
C GLN A 290 22.03 14.20 13.29
N GLU A 291 22.36 14.94 14.36
CA GLU A 291 21.59 16.09 14.83
C GLU A 291 21.68 17.25 13.83
N ARG A 292 22.86 17.48 13.26
CA ARG A 292 23.05 18.46 12.18
C ARG A 292 22.22 18.13 10.94
N LEU A 293 22.12 16.84 10.58
CA LEU A 293 21.24 16.40 9.48
C LEU A 293 19.77 16.69 9.78
N ARG A 294 19.29 16.45 11.02
CA ARG A 294 17.92 16.77 11.43
C ARG A 294 17.63 18.27 11.32
N GLU A 295 18.53 19.12 11.79
CA GLU A 295 18.39 20.57 11.72
C GLU A 295 18.34 21.07 10.26
N LYS A 296 19.26 20.59 9.40
CA LYS A 296 19.27 21.01 7.99
C LYS A 296 18.14 20.42 7.17
N ALA A 297 17.67 19.21 7.50
CA ALA A 297 16.44 18.64 6.95
C ALA A 297 15.21 19.50 7.31
N PHE A 298 15.12 19.98 8.56
CA PHE A 298 14.06 20.86 9.01
C PHE A 298 14.07 22.19 8.24
N GLU A 299 15.22 22.87 8.16
CA GLU A 299 15.39 24.11 7.40
C GLU A 299 15.00 23.95 5.91
N TYR A 300 15.43 22.84 5.30
CA TYR A 300 15.12 22.52 3.91
C TYR A 300 13.61 22.35 3.68
N CYS A 301 12.92 21.60 4.54
CA CYS A 301 11.48 21.39 4.43
C CYS A 301 10.70 22.68 4.66
N GLN A 302 11.10 23.50 5.64
CA GLN A 302 10.48 24.80 5.90
C GLN A 302 10.63 25.74 4.69
N ARG A 303 11.82 25.79 4.09
CA ARG A 303 12.06 26.60 2.89
C ARG A 303 11.23 26.12 1.70
N LEU A 304 11.11 24.81 1.51
CA LEU A 304 10.30 24.23 0.44
C LEU A 304 8.81 24.58 0.60
N ILE A 305 8.28 24.54 1.83
CA ILE A 305 6.91 24.97 2.13
C ILE A 305 6.75 26.47 1.86
N GLU A 306 7.71 27.31 2.25
CA GLU A 306 7.70 28.75 1.97
C GLU A 306 7.71 29.05 0.46
N GLN A 307 8.59 28.41 -0.31
CA GLN A 307 8.68 28.58 -1.77
C GLN A 307 7.40 28.15 -2.49
N SER A 308 6.70 27.15 -1.96
CA SER A 308 5.38 26.76 -2.48
C SER A 308 4.32 27.85 -2.35
N ASN A 309 4.55 28.89 -1.54
CA ASN A 309 3.63 30.02 -1.36
C ASN A 309 3.83 31.14 -2.41
N ARG A 310 4.93 31.08 -3.17
CA ARG A 310 5.25 32.11 -4.15
C ARG A 310 4.42 31.94 -5.42
N ARG A 311 4.05 33.05 -6.05
CA ARG A 311 3.25 33.01 -7.29
C ARG A 311 4.17 32.66 -8.47
N ALA A 312 3.89 31.56 -9.17
CA ALA A 312 4.66 31.18 -10.34
C ALA A 312 4.67 32.26 -11.42
N LEU A 313 5.85 32.51 -12.00
CA LEU A 313 6.05 33.49 -13.07
C LEU A 313 5.61 32.95 -14.44
N ARG A 314 5.92 31.69 -14.76
CA ARG A 314 5.56 31.07 -16.05
C ARG A 314 4.44 30.05 -15.88
N LYS A 315 3.71 29.77 -16.96
CA LYS A 315 2.69 28.71 -16.98
C LYS A 315 3.31 27.34 -16.66
N ALA A 316 4.49 27.03 -17.19
CA ALA A 316 5.22 25.80 -16.86
C ALA A 316 5.59 25.70 -15.37
N ASP A 317 5.96 26.82 -14.74
CA ASP A 317 6.26 26.91 -13.30
C ASP A 317 4.97 26.81 -12.46
N SER A 318 3.86 27.37 -12.97
CA SER A 318 2.53 27.20 -12.39
C SER A 318 2.03 25.78 -12.54
N ASP A 319 2.36 25.07 -13.62
CA ASP A 319 2.04 23.66 -13.82
C ASP A 319 2.95 22.78 -12.96
N LEU A 320 4.20 23.17 -12.70
CA LEU A 320 5.09 22.57 -11.70
C LEU A 320 4.53 22.74 -10.27
N GLN A 321 3.92 23.89 -9.97
CA GLN A 321 3.19 24.16 -8.72
C GLN A 321 1.79 23.52 -8.66
N LYS A 322 1.06 23.40 -9.77
CA LYS A 322 -0.32 22.87 -9.82
C LYS A 322 -0.37 21.37 -10.03
N ALA A 323 0.67 20.78 -10.64
CA ALA A 323 0.88 19.35 -10.62
C ALA A 323 0.95 18.85 -9.17
N VAL A 324 1.28 19.72 -8.19
CA VAL A 324 1.16 19.50 -6.74
C VAL A 324 -0.25 19.16 -6.24
N SER A 325 -1.28 19.39 -7.06
CA SER A 325 -2.68 19.22 -6.68
C SER A 325 -3.51 18.37 -7.66
N ALA A 326 -2.97 17.84 -8.76
CA ALA A 326 -3.79 17.15 -9.76
C ALA A 326 -4.15 15.69 -9.36
N PRO A 327 -5.40 15.24 -9.60
CA PRO A 327 -5.81 13.86 -9.36
C PRO A 327 -5.17 12.90 -10.36
N TRP A 328 -4.78 11.72 -9.88
CA TRP A 328 -4.28 10.63 -10.73
C TRP A 328 -5.47 9.99 -11.48
N GLN A 329 -5.52 10.10 -12.81
CA GLN A 329 -6.40 9.26 -13.62
C GLN A 329 -5.70 7.92 -13.87
N ALA A 330 -6.22 6.87 -13.25
CA ALA A 330 -5.87 5.50 -13.58
C ALA A 330 -6.50 5.13 -14.94
N GLY A 331 -5.77 5.39 -16.03
CA GLY A 331 -6.06 4.88 -17.36
C GLY A 331 -6.51 5.94 -18.38
N GLY A 332 -5.69 6.16 -19.41
CA GLY A 332 -6.10 6.89 -20.62
C GLY A 332 -5.03 7.86 -21.16
N GLN A 333 -4.38 7.45 -22.25
CA GLN A 333 -3.69 8.27 -23.27
C GLN A 333 -2.75 9.40 -22.82
N ALA A 334 -1.44 9.11 -22.90
CA ALA A 334 -0.38 10.12 -22.90
C ALA A 334 -0.39 10.87 -24.24
N LEU A 335 -0.79 12.15 -24.21
CA LEU A 335 -0.52 13.10 -25.29
C LEU A 335 0.73 13.92 -24.92
N ALA A 336 1.69 13.88 -25.84
CA ALA A 336 2.91 14.69 -25.95
C ALA A 336 3.97 14.54 -24.83
N ALA A 337 5.14 14.06 -25.23
CA ALA A 337 6.36 14.06 -24.46
C ALA A 337 6.75 15.49 -24.03
N PRO A 338 7.17 15.73 -22.77
CA PRO A 338 7.93 16.92 -22.44
C PRO A 338 9.41 16.66 -22.78
N SER A 339 9.91 17.48 -23.69
CA SER A 339 11.34 17.72 -23.94
C SER A 339 12.08 18.08 -22.65
N GLU A 340 13.39 17.88 -22.69
CA GLU A 340 14.38 18.04 -21.62
C GLU A 340 14.30 19.37 -20.85
N CYS A 341 13.35 19.52 -19.93
CA CYS A 341 13.39 20.37 -18.73
C CYS A 341 12.05 20.19 -17.98
N GLY A 342 12.05 19.56 -16.80
CA GLY A 342 10.80 19.41 -16.02
C GLY A 342 10.78 18.17 -15.14
N MET A 343 11.53 18.20 -14.05
CA MET A 343 11.61 17.13 -13.05
C MET A 343 11.21 17.66 -11.67
N VAL A 344 9.96 18.06 -11.46
CA VAL A 344 9.38 18.18 -10.11
C VAL A 344 7.87 17.93 -10.18
N SER A 345 7.38 16.99 -9.38
CA SER A 345 6.01 16.46 -9.41
C SER A 345 5.37 16.57 -8.00
N PRO A 346 4.05 16.33 -7.82
CA PRO A 346 3.26 16.55 -6.58
C PRO A 346 3.72 15.99 -5.24
N GLN A 347 4.85 15.32 -5.20
CA GLN A 347 5.32 14.54 -4.08
C GLN A 347 6.16 15.36 -3.09
N CYS A 348 6.68 16.53 -3.48
CA CYS A 348 7.64 17.27 -2.65
C CYS A 348 7.03 17.89 -1.39
N LEU A 349 5.80 18.44 -1.44
CA LEU A 349 5.13 18.96 -0.23
C LEU A 349 4.69 17.84 0.70
N VAL A 350 4.12 16.76 0.14
CA VAL A 350 3.75 15.55 0.90
C VAL A 350 4.99 15.00 1.60
N GLU A 351 6.10 14.84 0.87
CA GLU A 351 7.35 14.34 1.42
C GLU A 351 7.93 15.27 2.48
N ALA A 352 7.88 16.60 2.28
CA ALA A 352 8.33 17.57 3.28
C ALA A 352 7.53 17.47 4.58
N VAL A 353 6.20 17.35 4.53
CA VAL A 353 5.37 17.17 5.72
C VAL A 353 5.68 15.85 6.43
N LEU A 354 5.90 14.76 5.66
CA LEU A 354 6.25 13.46 6.22
C LEU A 354 7.67 13.44 6.82
N VAL A 355 8.63 14.17 6.26
CA VAL A 355 9.96 14.37 6.86
C VAL A 355 9.83 15.16 8.16
N LEU A 356 9.06 16.25 8.18
CA LEU A 356 8.80 17.04 9.39
C LEU A 356 8.13 16.22 10.50
N ASP A 357 7.19 15.33 10.15
CA ASP A 357 6.57 14.39 11.07
C ASP A 357 7.61 13.43 11.70
N VAL A 358 8.50 12.85 10.89
CA VAL A 358 9.58 11.98 11.37
C VAL A 358 10.54 12.74 12.28
N LEU A 359 10.92 13.97 11.92
CA LEU A 359 11.79 14.82 12.75
C LEU A 359 11.15 15.10 14.12
N CYS A 360 9.87 15.46 14.14
CA CYS A 360 9.14 15.73 15.37
C CYS A 360 8.95 14.49 16.26
N ARG A 361 8.85 13.29 15.68
CA ARG A 361 8.83 12.03 16.44
C ARG A 361 10.19 11.70 17.05
N GLN A 362 11.29 12.03 16.37
CA GLN A 362 12.64 11.76 16.85
C GLN A 362 13.11 12.80 17.87
N ASP A 363 12.73 14.06 17.69
CA ASP A 363 13.06 15.16 18.58
C ASP A 363 11.86 16.15 18.68
N PRO A 364 11.18 16.20 19.84
CA PRO A 364 10.07 17.11 20.10
C PRO A 364 10.43 18.60 19.97
N SER A 365 11.71 18.99 20.01
CA SER A 365 12.14 20.38 19.90
C SER A 365 11.67 21.06 18.59
N PHE A 366 11.50 20.28 17.53
CA PHE A 366 11.03 20.78 16.22
C PHE A 366 9.53 21.06 16.17
N LEU A 367 8.73 20.57 17.13
CA LEU A 367 7.27 20.62 17.07
C LEU A 367 6.70 22.03 16.97
N TYR A 368 7.13 22.95 17.84
CA TYR A 368 6.58 24.30 17.88
C TYR A 368 6.81 25.06 16.56
N ARG A 369 8.01 24.93 16.00
CA ARG A 369 8.38 25.54 14.71
C ARG A 369 7.59 24.88 13.57
N THR A 370 7.49 23.55 13.56
CA THR A 370 6.72 22.78 12.57
C THR A 370 5.23 23.14 12.59
N LEU A 371 4.63 23.27 13.77
CA LEU A 371 3.21 23.59 13.95
C LEU A 371 2.83 24.94 13.33
N SER A 372 3.65 25.98 13.54
CA SER A 372 3.42 27.30 12.93
C SER A 372 3.40 27.22 11.40
N CYS A 373 4.36 26.48 10.82
CA CYS A 373 4.49 26.26 9.38
C CYS A 373 3.32 25.46 8.81
N LEU A 374 2.94 24.34 9.46
CA LEU A 374 1.86 23.47 8.99
C LEU A 374 0.47 24.06 9.18
N ARG A 375 0.24 24.91 10.19
CA ARG A 375 -1.03 25.64 10.35
C ARG A 375 -1.28 26.59 9.19
N ALA A 376 -0.27 27.39 8.82
CA ALA A 376 -0.35 28.29 7.67
C ALA A 376 -0.57 27.51 6.36
N LEU A 377 0.12 26.38 6.20
CA LEU A 377 -0.04 25.48 5.07
C LEU A 377 -1.47 24.88 5.01
N HIS A 378 -1.99 24.39 6.14
CA HIS A 378 -3.34 23.85 6.26
C HIS A 378 -4.40 24.88 5.85
N THR A 379 -4.37 26.08 6.45
CA THR A 379 -5.35 27.14 6.15
C THR A 379 -5.39 27.50 4.67
N ARG A 380 -4.25 27.40 3.97
CA ARG A 380 -4.15 27.65 2.53
C ARG A 380 -4.76 26.53 1.69
N LEU A 381 -4.52 25.28 2.06
CA LEU A 381 -4.90 24.11 1.28
C LEU A 381 -6.37 23.67 1.52
N CYS A 382 -6.96 24.03 2.66
CA CYS A 382 -8.32 23.59 3.06
C CYS A 382 -9.47 24.02 2.15
N GLY A 383 -9.24 24.96 1.23
CA GLY A 383 -10.26 25.44 0.28
C GLY A 383 -10.26 24.75 -1.09
N ASP A 384 -9.26 23.92 -1.40
CA ASP A 384 -9.07 23.33 -2.73
C ASP A 384 -9.13 21.79 -2.67
N PRO A 385 -10.16 21.14 -3.25
CA PRO A 385 -10.29 19.68 -3.26
C PRO A 385 -9.16 18.98 -4.04
N ALA A 386 -8.40 19.72 -4.85
CA ALA A 386 -7.20 19.21 -5.51
C ALA A 386 -6.04 18.96 -4.50
N CYS A 387 -6.05 19.62 -3.35
CA CYS A 387 -4.97 19.58 -2.35
C CYS A 387 -5.11 18.49 -1.27
N VAL A 388 -6.11 17.61 -1.41
CA VAL A 388 -6.46 16.56 -0.44
C VAL A 388 -5.26 15.67 -0.07
N ARG A 389 -4.42 15.29 -1.04
CA ARG A 389 -3.23 14.44 -0.79
C ARG A 389 -2.16 15.11 0.08
N ALA A 390 -2.09 16.45 0.08
CA ALA A 390 -1.18 17.21 0.93
C ALA A 390 -1.81 17.52 2.30
N LEU A 391 -3.13 17.68 2.37
CA LEU A 391 -3.88 17.81 3.62
C LEU A 391 -3.79 16.55 4.49
N LEU A 392 -3.71 15.38 3.87
CA LEU A 392 -3.65 14.09 4.57
C LEU A 392 -2.42 13.93 5.51
N PRO A 393 -1.16 14.10 5.06
CA PRO A 393 0.00 14.16 5.96
C PRO A 393 -0.11 15.22 7.05
N ILE A 394 -0.74 16.36 6.76
CA ILE A 394 -0.92 17.46 7.72
C ILE A 394 -1.92 17.07 8.82
N ALA A 395 -3.05 16.46 8.44
CA ALA A 395 -4.03 15.92 9.37
C ALA A 395 -3.41 14.81 10.23
N ARG A 396 -2.65 13.90 9.61
CA ARG A 396 -1.87 12.86 10.32
C ARG A 396 -0.91 13.49 11.34
N PHE A 397 -0.19 14.53 10.95
CA PHE A 397 0.73 15.24 11.84
C PHE A 397 0.00 15.81 13.06
N PHE A 398 -1.12 16.51 12.85
CA PHE A 398 -1.91 17.06 13.96
C PHE A 398 -2.52 15.98 14.87
N LEU A 399 -2.95 14.85 14.31
CA LEU A 399 -3.44 13.70 15.08
C LEU A 399 -2.33 13.05 15.92
N THR A 400 -1.13 12.90 15.34
CA THR A 400 -0.01 12.24 16.01
C THR A 400 0.54 13.08 17.16
N HIS A 401 0.66 14.40 16.97
CA HIS A 401 1.33 15.30 17.92
C HIS A 401 0.37 16.16 18.76
N GLY A 402 -0.96 16.04 18.54
CA GLY A 402 -1.98 16.88 19.17
C GLY A 402 -2.11 16.70 20.69
N ALA A 403 -1.76 15.53 21.24
CA ALA A 403 -1.83 15.25 22.68
C ALA A 403 -0.85 16.08 23.52
N GLN A 404 0.23 16.59 22.92
CA GLN A 404 1.29 17.33 23.60
C GLN A 404 0.98 18.83 23.80
N TRP A 405 -0.18 19.30 23.32
CA TRP A 405 -0.53 20.72 23.22
C TRP A 405 -1.86 21.05 23.94
N GLY A 406 -1.97 20.83 25.25
CA GLY A 406 -3.17 21.25 26.00
C GLY A 406 -3.51 22.74 25.77
N ALA A 407 -4.60 23.04 25.04
CA ALA A 407 -4.99 24.41 24.69
C ALA A 407 -6.50 24.67 24.81
N SER A 408 -6.83 25.38 25.90
CA SER A 408 -7.90 26.35 26.22
C SER A 408 -9.33 26.26 25.61
N ARG A 409 -10.30 26.37 26.53
CA ARG A 409 -11.75 26.20 26.48
C ARG A 409 -12.63 27.37 25.97
N GLN A 410 -12.10 28.46 25.40
CA GLN A 410 -12.94 29.63 25.08
C GLN A 410 -13.12 29.84 23.59
N GLY A 411 -14.24 29.34 23.06
CA GLY A 411 -14.67 29.56 21.67
C GLY A 411 -15.73 28.58 21.15
N GLN A 412 -16.38 27.81 22.03
CA GLN A 412 -17.38 26.81 21.66
C GLN A 412 -18.74 27.49 21.50
N GLY A 413 -19.25 27.55 20.27
CA GLY A 413 -20.64 27.97 20.04
C GLY A 413 -21.07 28.39 18.64
N ARG A 414 -20.17 28.71 17.69
CA ARG A 414 -20.61 29.23 16.37
C ARG A 414 -19.88 28.75 15.11
N ALA A 415 -19.05 27.72 15.18
CA ALA A 415 -18.36 27.16 14.01
C ALA A 415 -18.79 25.73 13.65
N ALA A 416 -20.09 25.40 13.84
CA ALA A 416 -20.66 24.10 13.44
C ALA A 416 -21.32 24.14 12.05
N SER A 417 -21.13 25.22 11.29
CA SER A 417 -21.63 25.34 9.92
C SER A 417 -20.51 25.86 9.04
N LEU A 418 -20.27 25.14 7.94
CA LEU A 418 -19.33 25.42 6.85
C LEU A 418 -17.91 24.84 7.02
N CYS A 419 -17.71 23.68 6.38
CA CYS A 419 -16.46 23.20 5.79
C CYS A 419 -15.24 22.90 6.70
N CYS A 420 -14.82 21.63 6.67
CA CYS A 420 -13.48 21.12 6.97
C CYS A 420 -12.95 21.23 8.42
N PHE A 421 -12.91 20.06 9.08
CA PHE A 421 -12.17 19.70 10.31
C PHE A 421 -12.70 20.21 11.68
N PRO A 422 -13.46 19.39 12.43
CA PRO A 422 -13.51 19.45 13.88
C PRO A 422 -12.46 18.49 14.48
N LEU A 423 -11.16 18.69 14.17
CA LEU A 423 -10.08 18.05 14.94
C LEU A 423 -9.68 18.86 16.19
N PHE A 424 -10.31 20.02 16.40
CA PHE A 424 -9.99 20.91 17.52
C PHE A 424 -10.51 20.43 18.89
N GLU A 425 -11.38 19.41 18.95
CA GLU A 425 -11.91 18.88 20.23
C GLU A 425 -11.07 17.74 20.83
N LEU A 426 -9.97 17.33 20.20
CA LEU A 426 -9.05 16.32 20.73
C LEU A 426 -8.19 16.79 21.93
N SER A 427 -8.29 18.05 22.36
CA SER A 427 -7.50 18.61 23.48
C SER A 427 -8.23 18.67 24.83
N ALA A 428 -9.48 18.17 24.94
CA ALA A 428 -10.25 18.22 26.18
C ALA A 428 -10.50 16.83 26.80
N ALA A 429 -9.49 16.25 27.45
CA ALA A 429 -9.69 15.21 28.45
C ALA A 429 -9.36 15.76 29.85
N PRO A 430 -10.14 15.49 30.91
CA PRO A 430 -9.80 15.88 32.26
C PRO A 430 -8.67 14.99 32.78
N ARG A 431 -7.75 15.60 33.55
CA ARG A 431 -6.71 14.93 34.32
C ARG A 431 -7.31 13.82 35.19
N GLY A 432 -6.74 12.62 35.11
CA GLY A 432 -6.99 11.54 36.06
C GLY A 432 -6.03 10.36 35.86
N GLY A 433 -4.92 10.36 36.61
CA GLY A 433 -4.20 9.17 37.06
C GLY A 433 -3.57 8.22 36.04
N GLY A 434 -2.28 8.42 35.77
CA GLY A 434 -1.25 7.42 35.43
C GLY A 434 -1.62 6.19 34.59
N ALA A 435 -1.29 6.22 33.30
CA ALA A 435 -0.78 5.07 32.55
C ALA A 435 -0.08 5.53 31.26
N SER A 436 0.92 4.75 30.85
CA SER A 436 1.86 4.85 29.72
C SER A 436 1.42 5.57 28.44
N GLY A 437 2.37 6.22 27.76
CA GLY A 437 2.23 7.15 26.64
C GLY A 437 1.74 6.62 25.28
N ASP A 438 1.09 5.45 25.21
CA ASP A 438 0.54 4.89 23.95
C ASP A 438 -0.97 5.13 23.76
N SER A 439 -1.70 5.55 24.80
CA SER A 439 -3.18 5.58 24.78
C SER A 439 -3.82 6.91 24.33
N ALA A 440 -3.04 7.90 23.88
CA ALA A 440 -3.58 9.23 23.57
C ALA A 440 -4.23 9.31 22.18
N VAL A 441 -3.76 8.53 21.20
CA VAL A 441 -4.27 8.54 19.81
C VAL A 441 -5.58 7.74 19.68
N THR A 442 -5.74 6.66 20.45
CA THR A 442 -6.92 5.79 20.45
C THR A 442 -8.16 6.45 21.06
N GLY A 443 -7.97 7.45 21.93
CA GLY A 443 -9.05 8.19 22.56
C GLY A 443 -9.93 9.02 21.61
N GLY A 444 -9.48 9.30 20.38
CA GLY A 444 -10.22 10.11 19.39
C GLY A 444 -11.02 9.33 18.35
N LEU A 445 -10.94 7.99 18.34
CA LEU A 445 -11.48 7.16 17.27
C LEU A 445 -12.99 7.35 17.07
N GLY A 446 -13.77 7.39 18.16
CA GLY A 446 -15.22 7.58 18.11
C GLY A 446 -15.61 8.89 17.44
N SER A 447 -14.98 10.00 17.85
CA SER A 447 -15.20 11.33 17.23
C SER A 447 -14.77 11.38 15.75
N SER A 448 -13.69 10.68 15.39
CA SER A 448 -13.21 10.60 14.00
C SER A 448 -14.21 9.84 13.12
N LEU A 449 -14.74 8.72 13.62
CA LEU A 449 -15.75 7.94 12.90
C LEU A 449 -17.11 8.65 12.81
N GLN A 450 -17.48 9.45 13.81
CA GLN A 450 -18.66 10.33 13.70
C GLN A 450 -18.49 11.38 12.60
N PHE A 451 -17.30 11.97 12.48
CA PHE A 451 -16.99 12.92 11.41
C PHE A 451 -17.03 12.26 10.02
N LEU A 452 -16.49 11.04 9.91
CA LEU A 452 -16.55 10.22 8.70
C LEU A 452 -18.00 9.85 8.35
N ALA A 453 -18.78 9.39 9.33
CA ALA A 453 -20.20 9.06 9.17
C ALA A 453 -20.98 10.25 8.61
N TRP A 454 -20.70 11.46 9.09
CA TRP A 454 -21.38 12.67 8.64
C TRP A 454 -20.98 13.16 7.25
N ASN A 455 -19.70 13.01 6.87
CA ASN A 455 -19.12 13.50 5.62
C ASN A 455 -18.42 12.39 4.81
N SER A 456 -19.09 11.24 4.66
CA SER A 456 -18.50 10.01 4.13
C SER A 456 -17.84 10.14 2.74
N PRO A 457 -18.52 10.66 1.68
CA PRO A 457 -17.94 10.67 0.34
C PRO A 457 -16.60 11.41 0.19
N PRO A 458 -16.42 12.64 0.73
CA PRO A 458 -15.14 13.34 0.61
C PRO A 458 -14.04 12.80 1.54
N LEU A 459 -14.39 12.14 2.64
CA LEU A 459 -13.41 11.72 3.67
C LEU A 459 -12.94 10.28 3.53
N THR A 460 -13.59 9.47 2.70
CA THR A 460 -13.26 8.04 2.59
C THR A 460 -11.80 7.81 2.19
N SER A 461 -11.28 8.55 1.21
CA SER A 461 -9.87 8.40 0.76
C SER A 461 -8.86 8.80 1.83
N GLU A 462 -9.21 9.78 2.65
CA GLU A 462 -8.38 10.29 3.74
C GLU A 462 -8.33 9.27 4.89
N PHE A 463 -9.50 8.77 5.28
CA PHE A 463 -9.60 7.78 6.34
C PHE A 463 -8.93 6.46 5.99
N VAL A 464 -8.96 6.03 4.72
CA VAL A 464 -8.20 4.85 4.25
C VAL A 464 -6.71 4.94 4.61
N VAL A 465 -6.12 6.15 4.60
CA VAL A 465 -4.70 6.33 4.91
C VAL A 465 -4.47 6.63 6.39
N LEU A 466 -5.44 7.21 7.10
CA LEU A 466 -5.36 7.45 8.54
C LEU A 466 -5.59 6.18 9.37
N LEU A 467 -6.43 5.26 8.89
CA LEU A 467 -6.85 4.07 9.62
C LEU A 467 -5.68 3.23 10.17
N PRO A 468 -4.59 2.94 9.42
CA PRO A 468 -3.45 2.20 9.95
C PRO A 468 -2.74 2.87 11.14
N VAL A 469 -2.90 4.20 11.30
CA VAL A 469 -2.30 4.96 12.42
C VAL A 469 -3.21 4.96 13.64
N LEU A 470 -4.52 4.79 13.44
CA LEU A 470 -5.53 4.79 14.50
C LEU A 470 -5.76 3.40 15.09
N LEU A 471 -5.18 2.36 14.50
CA LEU A 471 -5.39 0.97 14.85
C LEU A 471 -4.23 0.42 15.68
N ASP A 472 -4.59 -0.26 16.76
CA ASP A 472 -3.70 -1.14 17.53
C ASP A 472 -4.42 -2.48 17.81
N ALA A 473 -3.72 -3.43 18.41
CA ALA A 473 -4.31 -4.73 18.76
C ALA A 473 -5.47 -4.61 19.76
N GLY A 474 -5.46 -3.60 20.64
CA GLY A 474 -6.48 -3.38 21.65
C GLY A 474 -7.78 -2.78 21.13
N THR A 475 -7.72 -2.01 20.03
CA THR A 475 -8.85 -1.28 19.44
C THR A 475 -9.37 -1.89 18.15
N ALA A 476 -8.64 -2.84 17.54
CA ALA A 476 -9.02 -3.43 16.25
C ALA A 476 -10.43 -4.03 16.24
N VAL A 477 -10.78 -4.84 17.27
CA VAL A 477 -12.09 -5.48 17.39
C VAL A 477 -13.21 -4.45 17.48
N GLU A 478 -13.03 -3.45 18.34
CA GLU A 478 -14.00 -2.37 18.52
C GLU A 478 -14.14 -1.51 17.26
N THR A 479 -13.03 -1.19 16.59
CA THR A 479 -13.04 -0.42 15.34
C THR A 479 -13.80 -1.16 14.25
N LEU A 480 -13.66 -2.49 14.17
CA LEU A 480 -14.39 -3.30 13.20
C LEU A 480 -15.91 -3.23 13.44
N HIS A 481 -16.36 -3.32 14.70
CA HIS A 481 -17.76 -3.08 15.04
C HIS A 481 -18.23 -1.69 14.59
N LEU A 482 -17.49 -0.64 14.94
CA LEU A 482 -17.85 0.74 14.59
C LEU A 482 -17.89 0.98 13.07
N LEU A 483 -16.99 0.36 12.30
CA LEU A 483 -16.99 0.46 10.84
C LEU A 483 -18.20 -0.25 10.22
N LEU A 484 -18.59 -1.43 10.74
CA LEU A 484 -19.78 -2.15 10.27
C LEU A 484 -21.09 -1.43 10.63
N ASP A 485 -21.10 -0.72 11.76
CA ASP A 485 -22.25 0.05 12.24
C ASP A 485 -22.23 1.53 11.82
N LEU A 486 -21.28 1.96 10.98
CA LEU A 486 -21.16 3.34 10.52
C LEU A 486 -22.44 3.91 9.87
N PRO A 487 -23.22 3.15 9.08
CA PRO A 487 -24.50 3.63 8.57
C PRO A 487 -25.55 3.83 9.68
N CYS A 488 -25.55 2.96 10.70
CA CYS A 488 -26.40 3.09 11.88
C CYS A 488 -26.00 4.33 12.70
N LEU A 489 -24.69 4.58 12.87
CA LEU A 489 -24.15 5.80 13.47
C LEU A 489 -24.61 7.06 12.73
N THR A 490 -24.54 7.05 11.40
CA THR A 490 -25.03 8.16 10.56
C THR A 490 -26.51 8.42 10.79
N ALA A 491 -27.33 7.37 10.88
CA ALA A 491 -28.76 7.48 11.17
C ALA A 491 -29.02 8.09 12.55
N ALA A 492 -28.27 7.65 13.58
CA ALA A 492 -28.37 8.20 14.93
C ALA A 492 -27.97 9.68 14.99
N LEU A 493 -26.90 10.09 14.30
CA LEU A 493 -26.50 11.49 14.19
C LEU A 493 -27.57 12.35 13.49
N ASP A 494 -28.19 11.82 12.43
CA ASP A 494 -29.22 12.56 11.68
C ASP A 494 -30.47 12.75 12.53
N LEU A 495 -30.85 11.73 13.31
CA LEU A 495 -31.91 11.80 14.30
C LEU A 495 -31.61 12.84 15.41
N HIS A 496 -30.38 12.87 15.91
CA HIS A 496 -29.96 13.82 16.95
C HIS A 496 -30.02 15.27 16.46
N LEU A 497 -29.55 15.56 15.24
CA LEU A 497 -29.67 16.88 14.63
C LEU A 497 -31.13 17.33 14.49
N ARG A 498 -32.01 16.44 14.01
CA ARG A 498 -33.44 16.70 13.82
C ARG A 498 -34.17 16.97 15.14
N SER A 499 -33.68 16.42 16.25
CA SER A 499 -34.22 16.69 17.59
C SER A 499 -33.90 18.10 18.10
N SER A 500 -32.79 18.70 17.64
CA SER A 500 -32.29 20.01 18.09
C SER A 500 -32.83 21.20 17.29
N GLN A 501 -33.37 20.99 16.09
CA GLN A 501 -33.92 22.09 15.26
C GLN A 501 -35.27 22.58 15.81
N ALA A 502 -35.51 23.89 15.88
CA ALA A 502 -36.80 24.44 16.28
C ALA A 502 -37.88 24.13 15.21
N ALA A 503 -39.14 23.97 15.63
CA ALA A 503 -40.24 23.57 14.75
C ALA A 503 -40.57 24.60 13.64
N SER A 504 -40.10 25.86 13.74
CA SER A 504 -40.48 26.96 12.85
C SER A 504 -39.61 27.14 11.60
N GLU A 505 -38.45 26.49 11.50
CA GLU A 505 -37.49 26.66 10.37
C GLU A 505 -37.53 25.53 9.33
N ARG A 506 -38.55 24.66 9.38
CA ARG A 506 -38.50 23.36 8.68
C ARG A 506 -39.23 23.39 7.32
N PRO A 507 -38.59 22.97 6.21
CA PRO A 507 -39.24 22.90 4.90
C PRO A 507 -40.40 21.88 4.87
N LEU A 508 -41.55 22.29 4.33
CA LEU A 508 -42.80 21.49 4.29
C LEU A 508 -42.76 20.22 3.42
N TRP A 509 -41.71 20.02 2.62
CA TRP A 509 -41.62 18.94 1.61
C TRP A 509 -40.72 17.77 2.02
N ASP A 510 -40.12 17.78 3.22
CA ASP A 510 -39.26 16.68 3.66
C ASP A 510 -40.09 15.45 4.08
N VAL A 511 -40.35 14.56 3.12
CA VAL A 511 -41.14 13.32 3.25
C VAL A 511 -40.54 12.35 4.28
N SER A 512 -39.28 12.53 4.69
CA SER A 512 -38.58 11.68 5.68
C SER A 512 -39.08 11.83 7.13
N LEU A 513 -39.97 12.81 7.40
CA LEU A 513 -40.52 13.15 8.73
C LEU A 513 -41.66 12.24 9.25
N ARG A 514 -41.98 11.12 8.61
CA ARG A 514 -43.06 10.21 9.07
C ARG A 514 -42.60 9.14 10.08
N THR A 515 -41.62 9.42 10.94
CA THR A 515 -41.13 8.44 11.94
C THR A 515 -41.12 8.99 13.37
N PRO A 516 -42.31 9.33 13.92
CA PRO A 516 -42.43 9.80 15.30
C PRO A 516 -41.84 8.80 16.31
N GLY A 517 -41.92 7.49 16.02
CA GLY A 517 -41.37 6.43 16.87
C GLY A 517 -39.86 6.50 17.09
N CYS A 518 -39.05 6.95 16.12
CA CYS A 518 -37.61 7.08 16.31
C CYS A 518 -37.25 8.22 17.28
N LEU A 519 -37.98 9.35 17.22
CA LEU A 519 -37.78 10.50 18.09
C LEU A 519 -38.28 10.24 19.52
N GLU A 520 -39.36 9.47 19.66
CA GLU A 520 -39.85 9.00 20.96
C GLU A 520 -38.85 8.03 21.60
N ALA A 521 -38.31 7.09 20.81
CA ALA A 521 -37.35 6.12 21.32
C ALA A 521 -35.97 6.72 21.65
N LEU A 522 -35.59 7.87 21.08
CA LEU A 522 -34.41 8.64 21.53
C LEU A 522 -34.56 9.12 22.99
N ARG A 523 -35.81 9.32 23.44
CA ARG A 523 -36.16 9.78 24.79
C ARG A 523 -36.46 8.62 25.74
N ASP A 524 -36.50 7.39 25.23
CA ASP A 524 -36.79 6.19 26.03
C ASP A 524 -35.53 5.75 26.81
N PRO A 525 -35.62 5.60 28.15
CA PRO A 525 -34.49 5.16 28.96
C PRO A 525 -33.92 3.79 28.56
N GLN A 526 -34.70 2.92 27.89
CA GLN A 526 -34.24 1.61 27.44
C GLN A 526 -33.21 1.69 26.29
N PHE A 527 -33.35 2.69 25.40
CA PHE A 527 -32.46 2.87 24.24
C PHE A 527 -31.39 3.93 24.46
N GLN A 528 -31.54 4.78 25.49
CA GLN A 528 -30.63 5.88 25.77
C GLN A 528 -29.18 5.41 25.98
N GLY A 529 -28.96 4.28 26.67
CA GLY A 529 -27.64 3.69 26.86
C GLY A 529 -26.98 3.27 25.53
N LEU A 530 -27.75 2.65 24.63
CA LEU A 530 -27.27 2.23 23.32
C LEU A 530 -26.96 3.43 22.40
N PHE A 531 -27.76 4.49 22.47
CA PHE A 531 -27.48 5.75 21.74
C PHE A 531 -26.22 6.43 22.27
N GLN A 532 -26.01 6.46 23.59
CA GLN A 532 -24.78 6.98 24.20
C GLN A 532 -23.57 6.13 23.80
N HIS A 533 -23.73 4.81 23.76
CA HIS A 533 -22.69 3.90 23.29
C HIS A 533 -22.34 4.15 21.81
N LEU A 534 -23.32 4.38 20.95
CA LEU A 534 -23.09 4.63 19.53
C LEU A 534 -22.46 6.02 19.30
N LEU A 535 -22.91 7.04 20.03
CA LEU A 535 -22.50 8.45 19.88
C LEU A 535 -21.30 8.86 20.76
N ARG A 536 -20.59 7.91 21.38
CA ARG A 536 -19.45 8.22 22.24
C ARG A 536 -18.24 8.74 21.47
N ALA A 537 -17.54 9.70 22.09
CA ALA A 537 -16.32 10.28 21.53
C ALA A 537 -15.10 9.34 21.63
N LYS A 538 -15.06 8.47 22.65
CA LYS A 538 -13.92 7.59 22.96
C LYS A 538 -14.26 6.11 22.77
N ALA A 539 -13.29 5.35 22.27
CA ALA A 539 -13.27 3.89 22.33
C ALA A 539 -13.32 3.42 23.80
N SER A 540 -14.18 2.47 24.15
CA SER A 540 -14.42 1.99 25.52
C SER A 540 -14.04 0.53 25.71
N GLY A 541 -13.59 -0.16 24.65
CA GLY A 541 -13.15 -1.56 24.67
C GLY A 541 -14.27 -2.60 24.73
N THR A 542 -15.48 -2.24 25.14
CA THR A 542 -16.61 -3.18 25.29
C THR A 542 -17.63 -3.02 24.16
N PRO A 543 -17.76 -3.97 23.22
CA PRO A 543 -18.78 -3.90 22.18
C PRO A 543 -20.19 -4.18 22.75
N GLU A 544 -21.14 -3.29 22.52
CA GLU A 544 -22.56 -3.52 22.84
C GLU A 544 -23.34 -4.00 21.60
N ARG A 545 -24.34 -4.85 21.80
CA ARG A 545 -25.16 -5.38 20.69
C ARG A 545 -26.19 -4.35 20.24
N LEU A 546 -25.96 -3.75 19.06
CA LEU A 546 -26.80 -2.69 18.49
C LEU A 546 -28.03 -3.18 17.69
N ALA A 547 -28.31 -4.49 17.66
CA ALA A 547 -29.45 -5.06 16.93
C ALA A 547 -30.81 -4.40 17.25
N PRO A 548 -31.12 -4.03 18.52
CA PRO A 548 -32.34 -3.28 18.82
C PRO A 548 -32.39 -1.90 18.15
N LEU A 549 -31.24 -1.20 18.07
CA LEU A 549 -31.14 0.09 17.38
C LEU A 549 -31.28 -0.05 15.86
N HIS A 550 -30.83 -1.16 15.27
CA HIS A 550 -31.00 -1.38 13.83
C HIS A 550 -32.47 -1.38 13.43
N GLN A 551 -33.32 -2.09 14.18
CA GLN A 551 -34.77 -2.13 13.91
C GLN A 551 -35.42 -0.75 14.10
N LEU A 552 -35.03 -0.05 15.16
CA LEU A 552 -35.55 1.27 15.50
C LEU A 552 -35.16 2.34 14.47
N LEU A 553 -33.91 2.36 14.03
CA LEU A 553 -33.39 3.35 13.09
C LEU A 553 -33.67 3.02 11.63
N GLN A 554 -34.10 1.78 11.32
CA GLN A 554 -34.38 1.28 9.97
C GLN A 554 -35.10 2.27 9.03
N PRO A 555 -36.10 3.06 9.48
CA PRO A 555 -36.74 4.02 8.59
C PRO A 555 -35.82 5.10 8.01
N LEU A 556 -34.72 5.42 8.70
CA LEU A 556 -33.67 6.37 8.27
C LEU A 556 -32.68 5.76 7.28
N ALA A 557 -32.75 4.44 7.00
CA ALA A 557 -31.86 3.78 6.03
C ALA A 557 -31.99 4.35 4.61
N SER A 558 -33.14 4.95 4.28
CA SER A 558 -33.42 5.59 2.99
C SER A 558 -32.83 7.00 2.85
N CYS A 559 -32.35 7.61 3.94
CA CYS A 559 -31.76 8.94 3.90
C CYS A 559 -30.49 8.94 3.04
N ALA A 560 -30.36 9.94 2.16
CA ALA A 560 -29.25 10.03 1.22
C ALA A 560 -27.87 9.96 1.90
N ARG A 561 -27.72 10.59 3.08
CA ARG A 561 -26.48 10.54 3.86
C ARG A 561 -26.16 9.14 4.38
N VAL A 562 -27.16 8.40 4.86
CA VAL A 562 -26.99 7.01 5.35
C VAL A 562 -26.62 6.09 4.19
N ALA A 563 -27.27 6.25 3.03
CA ALA A 563 -26.92 5.52 1.82
C ALA A 563 -25.48 5.82 1.38
N GLN A 564 -25.08 7.09 1.31
CA GLN A 564 -23.71 7.52 0.98
C GLN A 564 -22.66 7.02 1.98
N CYS A 565 -22.99 6.97 3.28
CA CYS A 565 -22.13 6.37 4.29
C CYS A 565 -21.93 4.87 4.04
N ALA A 566 -23.02 4.14 3.75
CA ALA A 566 -22.95 2.71 3.46
C ALA A 566 -22.10 2.38 2.23
N GLU A 567 -21.98 3.29 1.26
CA GLU A 567 -21.13 3.08 0.07
C GLU A 567 -19.63 3.13 0.39
N ALA A 568 -19.21 3.87 1.41
CA ALA A 568 -17.81 4.02 1.79
C ALA A 568 -17.27 2.86 2.63
N VAL A 569 -18.12 2.23 3.43
CA VAL A 569 -17.74 1.19 4.40
C VAL A 569 -16.94 0.03 3.77
N PRO A 570 -17.30 -0.55 2.60
CA PRO A 570 -16.51 -1.62 2.00
C PRO A 570 -15.05 -1.23 1.74
N THR A 571 -14.79 0.01 1.32
CA THR A 571 -13.45 0.55 1.09
C THR A 571 -12.69 0.70 2.42
N LEU A 572 -13.37 1.19 3.46
CA LEU A 572 -12.80 1.33 4.80
C LEU A 572 -12.49 -0.02 5.43
N LEU A 573 -13.34 -1.03 5.26
CA LEU A 573 -13.10 -2.39 5.72
C LEU A 573 -11.88 -3.01 5.03
N GLN A 574 -11.71 -2.79 3.72
CA GLN A 574 -10.50 -3.25 3.02
C GLN A 574 -9.23 -2.60 3.58
N ALA A 575 -9.28 -1.29 3.87
CA ALA A 575 -8.16 -0.57 4.51
C ALA A 575 -7.90 -1.05 5.96
N PHE A 576 -8.97 -1.39 6.69
CA PHE A 576 -8.87 -1.93 8.05
C PHE A 576 -8.11 -3.24 8.03
N PHE A 577 -8.54 -4.21 7.22
CA PHE A 577 -7.90 -5.52 7.18
C PHE A 577 -6.49 -5.47 6.58
N SER A 578 -6.22 -4.57 5.63
CA SER A 578 -4.85 -4.39 5.10
C SER A 578 -3.87 -3.80 6.14
N ALA A 579 -4.38 -3.06 7.13
CA ALA A 579 -3.61 -2.59 8.27
C ALA A 579 -3.45 -3.68 9.34
N VAL A 580 -4.56 -4.28 9.78
CA VAL A 580 -4.56 -5.25 10.89
C VAL A 580 -3.77 -6.52 10.57
N THR A 581 -3.79 -6.99 9.33
CA THR A 581 -3.00 -8.16 8.90
C THR A 581 -1.48 -7.97 9.05
N GLN A 582 -0.99 -6.73 9.23
CA GLN A 582 0.43 -6.45 9.45
C GLN A 582 0.89 -6.77 10.88
N PHE A 583 -0.03 -6.77 11.86
CA PHE A 583 0.29 -6.95 13.28
C PHE A 583 -0.61 -7.96 14.01
N ALA A 584 -1.58 -8.57 13.33
CA ALA A 584 -2.49 -9.53 13.94
C ALA A 584 -1.78 -10.83 14.36
N ASP A 585 -1.76 -11.08 15.66
CA ASP A 585 -1.39 -12.36 16.24
C ASP A 585 -2.54 -13.39 16.10
N GLY A 586 -2.30 -14.64 16.49
CA GLY A 586 -3.30 -15.71 16.36
C GLY A 586 -4.56 -15.44 17.19
N ALA A 587 -4.42 -14.81 18.37
CA ALA A 587 -5.55 -14.49 19.23
C ALA A 587 -6.45 -13.40 18.62
N LEU A 588 -5.87 -12.30 18.13
CA LEU A 588 -6.62 -11.25 17.45
C LEU A 588 -7.23 -11.77 16.14
N ALA A 589 -6.50 -12.59 15.38
CA ALA A 589 -7.03 -13.19 14.15
C ALA A 589 -8.24 -14.11 14.43
N SER A 590 -8.23 -14.85 15.53
CA SER A 590 -9.37 -15.65 16.00
C SER A 590 -10.57 -14.78 16.33
N GLN A 591 -10.39 -13.73 17.14
CA GLN A 591 -11.46 -12.80 17.51
C GLN A 591 -12.08 -12.14 16.28
N LEU A 592 -11.26 -11.69 15.33
CA LEU A 592 -11.73 -11.08 14.09
C LEU A 592 -12.47 -12.08 13.21
N ALA A 593 -11.97 -13.31 13.08
CA ALA A 593 -12.63 -14.36 12.29
C ALA A 593 -14.02 -14.69 12.85
N LEU A 594 -14.16 -14.81 14.17
CA LEU A 594 -15.47 -15.03 14.82
C LEU A 594 -16.41 -13.83 14.61
N LEU A 595 -15.91 -12.61 14.82
CA LEU A 595 -16.69 -11.39 14.63
C LEU A 595 -17.21 -11.27 13.19
N LEU A 596 -16.39 -11.62 12.18
CA LEU A 596 -16.83 -11.64 10.78
C LEU A 596 -18.04 -12.56 10.54
N LEU A 597 -18.10 -13.70 11.22
CA LEU A 597 -19.20 -14.66 11.13
C LEU A 597 -20.43 -14.17 11.91
N GLU A 598 -20.24 -13.71 13.15
CA GLU A 598 -21.33 -13.20 13.99
C GLU A 598 -22.01 -11.98 13.37
N ARG A 599 -21.23 -11.07 12.78
CA ARG A 599 -21.75 -9.82 12.20
C ARG A 599 -22.30 -9.99 10.79
N SER A 600 -22.06 -11.11 10.10
CA SER A 600 -22.56 -11.29 8.73
C SER A 600 -24.08 -11.24 8.65
N ASP A 601 -24.75 -11.69 9.70
CA ASP A 601 -26.22 -11.80 9.77
C ASP A 601 -26.85 -10.62 10.56
N SER A 602 -26.03 -9.69 11.05
CA SER A 602 -26.44 -8.60 11.95
C SER A 602 -25.98 -7.23 11.43
N LEU A 603 -26.12 -6.99 10.12
CA LEU A 603 -25.82 -5.70 9.50
C LEU A 603 -27.05 -4.79 9.47
N TYR A 604 -26.82 -3.47 9.60
CA TYR A 604 -27.86 -2.47 9.40
C TYR A 604 -28.36 -2.48 7.95
N GLN A 605 -29.67 -2.58 7.75
CA GLN A 605 -30.25 -2.93 6.45
C GLN A 605 -30.39 -1.70 5.54
N VAL A 606 -29.37 -1.47 4.69
CA VAL A 606 -29.36 -0.45 3.63
C VAL A 606 -29.33 -1.14 2.26
N PRO A 607 -30.10 -0.67 1.25
CA PRO A 607 -30.14 -1.32 -0.06
C PRO A 607 -28.74 -1.52 -0.68
N GLY A 608 -28.38 -2.79 -0.93
CA GLY A 608 -27.10 -3.17 -1.55
C GLY A 608 -25.86 -3.05 -0.64
N TYR A 609 -26.01 -2.68 0.63
CA TYR A 609 -24.91 -2.62 1.59
C TYR A 609 -24.44 -4.01 2.00
N GLU A 610 -25.38 -4.89 2.39
CA GLU A 610 -25.11 -6.26 2.85
C GLU A 610 -24.26 -7.04 1.83
N ALA A 611 -24.67 -7.06 0.56
CA ALA A 611 -23.95 -7.76 -0.51
C ALA A 611 -22.51 -7.23 -0.73
N ARG A 612 -22.30 -5.91 -0.58
CA ARG A 612 -20.97 -5.29 -0.70
C ARG A 612 -20.09 -5.65 0.51
N VAL A 613 -20.64 -5.60 1.73
CA VAL A 613 -19.93 -5.98 2.95
C VAL A 613 -19.57 -7.45 2.93
N HIS A 614 -20.52 -8.35 2.64
CA HIS A 614 -20.25 -9.79 2.53
C HIS A 614 -19.15 -10.13 1.52
N ARG A 615 -19.01 -9.35 0.43
CA ARG A 615 -17.90 -9.49 -0.52
C ARG A 615 -16.54 -9.18 0.12
N VAL A 616 -16.48 -8.20 1.01
CA VAL A 616 -15.26 -7.88 1.77
C VAL A 616 -15.03 -8.93 2.85
N LEU A 617 -16.03 -9.25 3.67
CA LEU A 617 -15.89 -10.22 4.76
C LEU A 617 -15.45 -11.59 4.25
N SER A 618 -16.02 -12.06 3.13
CA SER A 618 -15.61 -13.31 2.47
C SER A 618 -14.13 -13.31 2.08
N ALA A 619 -13.66 -12.27 1.40
CA ALA A 619 -12.25 -12.15 1.00
C ALA A 619 -11.32 -12.06 2.22
N GLN A 620 -11.72 -11.34 3.26
CA GLN A 620 -10.88 -11.10 4.44
C GLN A 620 -10.85 -12.32 5.38
N PHE A 621 -11.94 -13.06 5.50
CA PHE A 621 -11.95 -14.35 6.21
C PHE A 621 -10.92 -15.31 5.60
N LEU A 622 -10.88 -15.44 4.28
CA LEU A 622 -9.87 -16.25 3.59
C LEU A 622 -8.44 -15.73 3.81
N ALA A 623 -8.25 -14.41 3.84
CA ALA A 623 -6.95 -13.80 4.12
C ALA A 623 -6.47 -14.11 5.55
N LEU A 624 -7.36 -14.06 6.54
CA LEU A 624 -7.06 -14.43 7.92
C LEU A 624 -6.71 -15.92 8.04
N CYS A 625 -7.49 -16.82 7.42
CA CYS A 625 -7.18 -18.25 7.42
C CYS A 625 -5.86 -18.55 6.68
N LYS A 626 -5.50 -17.77 5.65
CA LYS A 626 -4.20 -17.92 4.99
C LYS A 626 -3.04 -17.49 5.88
N LEU A 627 -3.23 -16.42 6.65
CA LEU A 627 -2.22 -15.91 7.59
C LEU A 627 -2.06 -16.86 8.78
N HIS A 628 -3.16 -17.40 9.29
CA HIS A 628 -3.22 -18.30 10.44
C HIS A 628 -4.08 -19.54 10.13
N PRO A 629 -3.54 -20.56 9.44
CA PRO A 629 -4.30 -21.76 9.05
C PRO A 629 -4.90 -22.56 10.23
N SER A 630 -4.28 -22.47 11.41
CA SER A 630 -4.76 -23.11 12.64
C SER A 630 -6.15 -22.63 13.06
N LEU A 631 -6.59 -21.44 12.60
CA LEU A 631 -7.91 -20.89 12.89
C LEU A 631 -9.06 -21.85 12.59
N VAL A 632 -8.95 -22.64 11.51
CA VAL A 632 -10.00 -23.58 11.12
C VAL A 632 -10.15 -24.73 12.12
N VAL A 633 -9.04 -25.16 12.74
CA VAL A 633 -9.04 -26.22 13.76
C VAL A 633 -9.39 -25.65 15.14
N GLU A 634 -8.92 -24.44 15.46
CA GLU A 634 -9.19 -23.78 16.74
C GLU A 634 -10.65 -23.37 16.90
N GLN A 635 -11.27 -22.80 15.85
CA GLN A 635 -12.65 -22.32 15.85
C GLN A 635 -13.63 -23.37 15.28
N ALA A 636 -13.28 -24.66 15.41
CA ALA A 636 -14.03 -25.72 14.76
C ALA A 636 -15.52 -25.75 15.20
N LYS A 637 -15.78 -25.45 16.47
CA LYS A 637 -17.15 -25.44 17.02
C LYS A 637 -17.98 -24.32 16.41
N GLU A 638 -17.44 -23.11 16.38
CA GLU A 638 -18.10 -21.90 15.89
C GLU A 638 -18.31 -21.97 14.38
N LEU A 639 -17.35 -22.55 13.63
CA LEU A 639 -17.50 -22.82 12.21
C LEU A 639 -18.59 -23.88 11.91
N LEU A 640 -18.68 -24.93 12.74
CA LEU A 640 -19.75 -25.93 12.62
C LEU A 640 -21.13 -25.32 12.93
N GLU A 641 -21.22 -24.50 13.97
CA GLU A 641 -22.46 -23.77 14.31
C GLU A 641 -22.88 -22.82 13.19
N PHE A 642 -21.93 -22.11 12.57
CA PHE A 642 -22.20 -21.24 11.43
C PHE A 642 -22.68 -22.01 10.20
N VAL A 643 -22.03 -23.12 9.84
CA VAL A 643 -22.41 -23.96 8.69
C VAL A 643 -23.75 -24.66 8.92
N GLY A 644 -24.06 -25.05 10.16
CA GLY A 644 -25.33 -25.68 10.54
C GLY A 644 -26.50 -24.70 10.72
N SER A 645 -26.25 -23.37 10.72
CA SER A 645 -27.29 -22.36 10.87
C SER A 645 -27.96 -22.04 9.53
N ALA A 646 -29.29 -22.06 9.49
CA ALA A 646 -30.09 -21.65 8.34
C ALA A 646 -29.90 -20.17 7.91
N GLY A 647 -29.22 -19.36 8.73
CA GLY A 647 -28.87 -17.96 8.44
C GLY A 647 -27.91 -17.81 7.26
N GLY A 648 -26.96 -18.74 7.09
CA GLY A 648 -25.95 -18.69 6.03
C GLY A 648 -26.52 -18.75 4.60
N LEU A 649 -27.72 -19.31 4.43
CA LEU A 649 -28.42 -19.40 3.14
C LEU A 649 -29.20 -18.14 2.75
N ARG A 650 -29.67 -17.33 3.71
CA ARG A 650 -30.67 -16.28 3.46
C ARG A 650 -30.10 -14.91 3.08
N GLY A 651 -28.81 -14.69 3.26
CA GLY A 651 -28.12 -13.45 2.88
C GLY A 651 -26.61 -13.61 2.71
N SER A 652 -25.98 -14.49 3.50
CA SER A 652 -24.52 -14.62 3.63
C SER A 652 -23.86 -15.65 2.70
N GLY A 653 -24.49 -16.00 1.56
CA GLY A 653 -24.03 -17.12 0.70
C GLY A 653 -22.57 -17.03 0.22
N ARG A 654 -22.03 -15.80 0.10
CA ARG A 654 -20.60 -15.57 -0.24
C ARG A 654 -19.66 -15.87 0.93
N VAL A 655 -20.04 -15.49 2.16
CA VAL A 655 -19.27 -15.78 3.37
C VAL A 655 -19.31 -17.28 3.62
N LEU A 656 -20.49 -17.91 3.50
CA LEU A 656 -20.63 -19.37 3.57
C LEU A 656 -19.71 -20.09 2.57
N THR A 657 -19.70 -19.67 1.30
CA THR A 657 -18.79 -20.24 0.28
C THR A 657 -17.33 -20.15 0.72
N SER A 658 -16.94 -19.05 1.38
CA SER A 658 -15.56 -18.83 1.82
C SER A 658 -15.20 -19.66 3.04
N VAL A 659 -16.13 -19.82 3.99
CA VAL A 659 -16.00 -20.72 5.14
C VAL A 659 -15.85 -22.17 4.66
N VAL A 660 -16.76 -22.62 3.78
CA VAL A 660 -16.72 -23.95 3.16
C VAL A 660 -15.38 -24.17 2.45
N TRP A 661 -14.93 -23.20 1.65
CA TRP A 661 -13.64 -23.30 0.97
C TRP A 661 -12.46 -23.37 1.95
N ALA A 662 -12.45 -22.57 3.01
CA ALA A 662 -11.38 -22.56 4.02
C ALA A 662 -11.31 -23.88 4.80
N ILE A 663 -12.47 -24.46 5.16
CA ILE A 663 -12.54 -25.82 5.73
C ILE A 663 -11.91 -26.81 4.76
N GLY A 664 -12.30 -26.73 3.48
CA GLY A 664 -11.74 -27.56 2.43
C GLY A 664 -10.23 -27.41 2.28
N GLU A 665 -9.67 -26.22 2.46
CA GLU A 665 -8.23 -25.98 2.27
C GLU A 665 -7.39 -26.32 3.50
N TYR A 666 -7.78 -25.83 4.68
CA TYR A 666 -6.92 -25.80 5.86
C TYR A 666 -7.23 -26.89 6.90
N LEU A 667 -8.38 -27.58 6.83
CA LEU A 667 -8.68 -28.70 7.74
C LEU A 667 -7.85 -29.95 7.37
N SER A 668 -6.57 -29.93 7.72
CA SER A 668 -5.58 -30.96 7.40
C SER A 668 -4.46 -31.01 8.44
N VAL A 669 -3.93 -32.21 8.67
CA VAL A 669 -2.77 -32.46 9.54
C VAL A 669 -1.51 -31.72 9.04
N SER A 670 -1.43 -31.43 7.73
CA SER A 670 -0.33 -30.67 7.14
C SER A 670 -0.25 -29.22 7.63
N TRP A 671 -1.39 -28.63 8.01
CA TRP A 671 -1.48 -27.23 8.46
C TRP A 671 -1.53 -27.12 9.99
N ASP A 672 -2.22 -28.04 10.67
CA ASP A 672 -2.26 -28.11 12.13
C ASP A 672 -2.24 -29.57 12.60
N ARG A 673 -1.24 -29.93 13.42
CA ARG A 673 -1.07 -31.29 13.96
C ARG A 673 -2.20 -31.72 14.90
N ARG A 674 -2.99 -30.78 15.43
CA ARG A 674 -4.16 -31.06 16.28
C ARG A 674 -5.37 -31.54 15.48
N CYS A 675 -5.35 -31.44 14.15
CA CYS A 675 -6.43 -31.90 13.29
C CYS A 675 -6.61 -33.42 13.42
N THR A 676 -7.80 -33.86 13.83
CA THR A 676 -8.13 -35.29 13.98
C THR A 676 -9.09 -35.79 12.90
N VAL A 677 -9.07 -37.09 12.64
CA VAL A 677 -10.02 -37.73 11.71
C VAL A 677 -11.47 -37.54 12.17
N GLU A 678 -11.70 -37.53 13.48
CA GLU A 678 -13.03 -37.25 14.07
C GLU A 678 -13.55 -35.85 13.72
N GLN A 679 -12.67 -34.83 13.76
CA GLN A 679 -13.04 -33.48 13.34
C GLN A 679 -13.38 -33.42 11.86
N ILE A 680 -12.58 -34.09 11.01
CA ILE A 680 -12.85 -34.19 9.55
C ILE A 680 -14.23 -34.82 9.31
N ASN A 681 -14.57 -35.89 10.02
CA ASN A 681 -15.86 -36.56 9.89
C ASN A 681 -17.03 -35.67 10.35
N LYS A 682 -16.88 -34.92 11.45
CA LYS A 682 -17.91 -33.96 11.92
C LYS A 682 -18.20 -32.85 10.90
N PHE A 683 -17.14 -32.25 10.34
CA PHE A 683 -17.30 -31.26 9.27
C PHE A 683 -17.91 -31.87 8.01
N PHE A 684 -17.51 -33.09 7.66
CA PHE A 684 -18.09 -33.79 6.53
C PHE A 684 -19.61 -33.98 6.68
N GLU A 685 -20.07 -34.46 7.84
CA GLU A 685 -21.48 -34.68 8.13
C GLU A 685 -22.29 -33.38 8.10
N ALA A 686 -21.77 -32.30 8.70
CA ALA A 686 -22.43 -30.99 8.68
C ALA A 686 -22.56 -30.43 7.24
N LEU A 687 -21.49 -30.53 6.44
CA LEU A 687 -21.49 -30.05 5.05
C LEU A 687 -22.34 -30.94 4.13
N GLU A 688 -22.41 -32.24 4.41
CA GLU A 688 -23.27 -33.19 3.72
C GLU A 688 -24.75 -32.87 3.98
N ALA A 689 -25.12 -32.61 5.23
CA ALA A 689 -26.45 -32.17 5.61
C ALA A 689 -26.82 -30.85 4.91
N LEU A 690 -25.93 -29.85 4.95
CA LEU A 690 -26.13 -28.57 4.28
C LEU A 690 -26.31 -28.71 2.76
N LEU A 691 -25.50 -29.55 2.10
CA LEU A 691 -25.65 -29.83 0.68
C LEU A 691 -26.99 -30.49 0.37
N PHE A 692 -27.45 -31.41 1.23
CA PHE A 692 -28.77 -32.04 1.08
C PHE A 692 -29.89 -31.02 1.25
N GLU A 693 -29.84 -30.16 2.27
CA GLU A 693 -30.81 -29.07 2.47
C GLU A 693 -30.88 -28.17 1.23
N VAL A 694 -29.74 -27.64 0.78
CA VAL A 694 -29.65 -26.75 -0.39
C VAL A 694 -30.24 -27.39 -1.66
N THR A 695 -30.03 -28.69 -1.86
CA THR A 695 -30.43 -29.39 -3.09
C THR A 695 -31.84 -29.96 -3.05
N GLN A 696 -32.42 -30.15 -1.86
CA GLN A 696 -33.77 -30.71 -1.67
C GLN A 696 -34.82 -29.65 -1.30
N LEU A 697 -34.41 -28.42 -0.98
CA LEU A 697 -35.32 -27.30 -0.76
C LEU A 697 -36.15 -27.04 -2.02
N ARG A 698 -37.47 -27.30 -1.96
CA ARG A 698 -38.40 -26.80 -2.98
C ARG A 698 -38.38 -25.27 -2.94
N PRO A 699 -38.23 -24.58 -4.09
CA PRO A 699 -38.33 -23.13 -4.11
C PRO A 699 -39.72 -22.71 -3.62
N SER A 700 -39.80 -22.22 -2.38
CA SER A 700 -40.99 -21.54 -1.88
C SER A 700 -40.91 -20.06 -2.24
N VAL A 701 -42.05 -19.37 -2.22
CA VAL A 701 -42.20 -17.96 -2.59
C VAL A 701 -41.32 -16.99 -1.76
N THR A 702 -40.72 -17.46 -0.66
CA THR A 702 -40.02 -16.64 0.33
C THR A 702 -38.51 -16.91 0.48
N LEU A 703 -37.93 -17.87 -0.26
CA LEU A 703 -36.50 -18.21 -0.13
C LEU A 703 -35.74 -17.97 -1.47
N PRO A 704 -34.66 -17.17 -1.48
CA PRO A 704 -33.87 -16.96 -2.68
C PRO A 704 -33.17 -18.26 -3.13
N LYS A 705 -33.06 -18.45 -4.45
CA LYS A 705 -32.38 -19.60 -5.06
C LYS A 705 -30.91 -19.65 -4.62
N CYS A 706 -30.42 -20.82 -4.21
CA CYS A 706 -29.02 -20.98 -3.83
C CYS A 706 -28.11 -20.86 -5.06
N PRO A 707 -27.04 -20.04 -5.02
CA PRO A 707 -26.13 -19.88 -6.15
C PRO A 707 -25.33 -21.16 -6.44
N PRO A 708 -25.08 -21.52 -7.71
CA PRO A 708 -24.35 -22.75 -8.08
C PRO A 708 -22.90 -22.76 -7.56
N GLN A 709 -22.33 -21.59 -7.25
CA GLN A 709 -21.01 -21.46 -6.65
C GLN A 709 -20.95 -22.10 -5.25
N VAL A 710 -22.04 -22.01 -4.47
CA VAL A 710 -22.11 -22.64 -3.13
C VAL A 710 -22.13 -24.16 -3.28
N ILE A 711 -22.96 -24.69 -4.18
CA ILE A 711 -23.08 -26.13 -4.46
C ILE A 711 -21.74 -26.71 -4.93
N THR A 712 -21.09 -26.06 -5.89
CA THR A 712 -19.78 -26.50 -6.42
C THR A 712 -18.66 -26.40 -5.39
N ALA A 713 -18.69 -25.40 -4.50
CA ALA A 713 -17.76 -25.28 -3.38
C ALA A 713 -17.98 -26.39 -2.34
N LEU A 714 -19.24 -26.70 -1.99
CA LEU A 714 -19.59 -27.82 -1.09
C LEU A 714 -19.12 -29.16 -1.66
N MET A 715 -19.44 -29.45 -2.93
CA MET A 715 -18.99 -30.67 -3.60
C MET A 715 -17.46 -30.81 -3.62
N THR A 716 -16.75 -29.71 -3.93
CA THR A 716 -15.29 -29.70 -3.94
C THR A 716 -14.72 -29.92 -2.53
N THR A 717 -15.33 -29.30 -1.52
CA THR A 717 -14.90 -29.40 -0.12
C THR A 717 -15.11 -30.80 0.43
N LEU A 718 -16.28 -31.41 0.22
CA LEU A 718 -16.55 -32.80 0.58
C LEU A 718 -15.55 -33.76 -0.08
N THR A 719 -15.21 -33.50 -1.35
CA THR A 719 -14.21 -34.30 -2.07
C THR A 719 -12.80 -34.15 -1.47
N LYS A 720 -12.40 -32.92 -1.10
CA LYS A 720 -11.13 -32.65 -0.39
C LYS A 720 -11.06 -33.34 0.98
N LEU A 721 -12.15 -33.35 1.73
CA LEU A 721 -12.22 -34.06 3.01
C LEU A 721 -12.15 -35.58 2.82
N ALA A 722 -12.83 -36.13 1.81
CA ALA A 722 -12.77 -37.55 1.49
C ALA A 722 -11.39 -38.01 0.96
N SER A 723 -10.64 -37.14 0.27
CA SER A 723 -9.24 -37.48 -0.08
C SER A 723 -8.31 -37.51 1.13
N ARG A 724 -8.70 -36.91 2.27
CA ARG A 724 -7.98 -36.95 3.54
C ARG A 724 -8.43 -38.10 4.44
N SER A 725 -9.68 -38.56 4.30
CA SER A 725 -10.28 -39.68 5.03
C SER A 725 -10.94 -40.65 4.06
N GLN A 726 -10.21 -41.72 3.69
CA GLN A 726 -10.59 -42.62 2.59
C GLN A 726 -11.94 -43.34 2.81
N ASP A 727 -12.36 -43.50 4.07
CA ASP A 727 -13.65 -44.11 4.44
C ASP A 727 -14.85 -43.29 3.93
N LEU A 728 -14.66 -42.00 3.64
CA LEU A 728 -15.72 -41.11 3.15
C LEU A 728 -15.89 -41.15 1.62
N ILE A 729 -14.94 -41.72 0.88
CA ILE A 729 -14.94 -41.74 -0.60
C ILE A 729 -16.22 -42.36 -1.19
N PRO A 730 -16.75 -43.50 -0.68
CA PRO A 730 -17.99 -44.08 -1.20
C PRO A 730 -19.20 -43.15 -1.02
N ARG A 731 -19.30 -42.47 0.14
CA ARG A 731 -20.38 -41.51 0.42
C ARG A 731 -20.35 -40.35 -0.56
N VAL A 732 -19.19 -39.69 -0.73
CA VAL A 732 -19.05 -38.56 -1.68
C VAL A 732 -19.38 -38.99 -3.11
N SER A 733 -18.90 -40.16 -3.53
CA SER A 733 -19.13 -40.67 -4.88
C SER A 733 -20.63 -40.86 -5.19
N LEU A 734 -21.42 -41.30 -4.20
CA LEU A 734 -22.88 -41.38 -4.29
C LEU A 734 -23.51 -39.98 -4.43
N PHE A 735 -23.09 -38.99 -3.64
CA PHE A 735 -23.63 -37.63 -3.77
C PHE A 735 -23.29 -36.99 -5.11
N LEU A 736 -22.04 -37.08 -5.57
CA LEU A 736 -21.63 -36.54 -6.87
C LEU A 736 -22.42 -37.19 -8.01
N SER A 737 -22.69 -38.50 -7.90
CA SER A 737 -23.53 -39.22 -8.87
C SER A 737 -24.98 -38.70 -8.87
N LYS A 738 -25.57 -38.51 -7.68
CA LYS A 738 -26.91 -37.91 -7.54
C LYS A 738 -26.97 -36.48 -8.09
N MET A 739 -25.96 -35.66 -7.79
CA MET A 739 -25.87 -34.28 -8.29
C MET A 739 -25.78 -34.23 -9.82
N ARG A 740 -24.97 -35.11 -10.41
CA ARG A 740 -24.88 -35.26 -11.86
C ARG A 740 -26.23 -35.62 -12.47
N THR A 741 -26.96 -36.59 -11.89
CA THR A 741 -28.29 -36.98 -12.38
C THR A 741 -29.35 -35.89 -12.20
N LEU A 742 -29.30 -35.15 -11.09
CA LEU A 742 -30.21 -34.04 -10.82
C LEU A 742 -30.01 -32.91 -11.83
N ALA A 743 -28.76 -32.54 -12.09
CA ALA A 743 -28.40 -31.51 -13.07
C ALA A 743 -28.73 -31.90 -14.53
N GLN A 744 -28.79 -33.20 -14.83
CA GLN A 744 -29.15 -33.73 -16.15
C GLN A 744 -30.67 -33.91 -16.36
N SER A 745 -31.49 -33.78 -15.30
CA SER A 745 -32.93 -33.99 -15.40
C SER A 745 -33.69 -32.77 -15.93
N THR A 746 -34.64 -32.98 -16.84
CA THR A 746 -35.48 -31.94 -17.47
C THR A 746 -36.41 -31.20 -16.50
N ALA A 747 -36.56 -31.69 -15.26
CA ALA A 747 -37.31 -31.01 -14.20
C ALA A 747 -36.46 -29.96 -13.47
N ALA A 748 -35.13 -30.14 -13.41
CA ALA A 748 -34.20 -29.22 -12.77
C ALA A 748 -33.84 -28.00 -13.65
N SER A 749 -34.04 -28.07 -14.96
CA SER A 749 -33.88 -26.93 -15.90
C SER A 749 -34.93 -25.83 -15.69
N SER A 750 -36.00 -26.10 -14.94
CA SER A 750 -36.98 -25.08 -14.53
C SER A 750 -36.53 -24.27 -13.29
N VAL A 751 -35.58 -24.80 -12.51
CA VAL A 751 -35.13 -24.24 -11.22
C VAL A 751 -33.84 -23.44 -11.36
N HIS A 752 -32.89 -23.93 -12.16
CA HIS A 752 -31.59 -23.29 -12.45
C HIS A 752 -31.45 -22.94 -13.93
N SER A 753 -30.64 -21.93 -14.28
CA SER A 753 -30.31 -21.67 -15.68
C SER A 753 -29.57 -22.89 -16.27
N GLU A 754 -29.71 -23.15 -17.58
CA GLU A 754 -29.05 -24.28 -18.23
C GLU A 754 -27.51 -24.24 -18.05
N GLU A 755 -26.94 -23.03 -18.02
CA GLU A 755 -25.50 -22.81 -17.76
C GLU A 755 -25.10 -23.21 -16.33
N ASP A 756 -25.91 -22.84 -15.32
CA ASP A 756 -25.64 -23.17 -13.92
C ASP A 756 -25.72 -24.67 -13.66
N ALA A 757 -26.72 -25.34 -14.25
CA ALA A 757 -26.84 -26.80 -14.19
C ALA A 757 -25.67 -27.50 -14.90
N GLY A 758 -25.23 -26.95 -16.04
CA GLY A 758 -24.04 -27.41 -16.77
C GLY A 758 -22.75 -27.30 -15.96
N ALA A 759 -22.55 -26.21 -15.22
CA ALA A 759 -21.39 -26.01 -14.35
C ALA A 759 -21.36 -27.04 -13.19
N ILE A 760 -22.50 -27.29 -12.55
CA ILE A 760 -22.63 -28.31 -11.49
C ILE A 760 -22.35 -29.72 -12.04
N CYS A 761 -22.92 -30.06 -13.21
CA CYS A 761 -22.75 -31.37 -13.84
C CYS A 761 -21.28 -31.63 -14.25
N THR A 762 -20.65 -30.64 -14.89
CA THR A 762 -19.23 -30.69 -15.26
C THR A 762 -18.37 -30.91 -14.02
N ARG A 763 -18.58 -30.09 -12.99
CA ARG A 763 -17.82 -30.19 -11.73
C ARG A 763 -18.01 -31.53 -11.02
N ALA A 764 -19.25 -32.05 -10.97
CA ALA A 764 -19.53 -33.37 -10.41
C ALA A 764 -18.76 -34.47 -11.13
N THR A 765 -18.71 -34.40 -12.46
CA THR A 765 -18.05 -35.39 -13.31
C THR A 765 -16.53 -35.35 -13.14
N GLU A 766 -15.93 -34.16 -13.09
CA GLU A 766 -14.51 -33.98 -12.78
C GLU A 766 -14.12 -34.62 -11.44
N LEU A 767 -14.86 -34.28 -10.37
CA LEU A 767 -14.58 -34.76 -9.02
C LEU A 767 -14.77 -36.29 -8.92
N LEU A 768 -15.82 -36.83 -9.57
CA LEU A 768 -16.05 -38.28 -9.61
C LEU A 768 -14.93 -39.01 -10.35
N ASN A 769 -14.41 -38.44 -11.44
CA ASN A 769 -13.29 -39.01 -12.18
C ASN A 769 -11.98 -38.95 -11.37
N LEU A 770 -11.74 -37.87 -10.61
CA LEU A 770 -10.59 -37.78 -9.71
C LEU A 770 -10.64 -38.85 -8.60
N LEU A 771 -11.81 -39.07 -7.99
CA LEU A 771 -11.97 -40.05 -6.90
C LEU A 771 -11.77 -41.51 -7.35
N LYS A 772 -11.81 -41.82 -8.65
CA LYS A 772 -11.42 -43.15 -9.18
C LYS A 772 -9.94 -43.45 -8.93
N MET A 773 -9.12 -42.43 -8.72
CA MET A 773 -7.69 -42.54 -8.43
C MET A 773 -7.37 -41.82 -7.11
N PRO A 774 -7.62 -42.44 -5.93
CA PRO A 774 -7.53 -41.76 -4.64
C PRO A 774 -6.17 -41.12 -4.34
N SER A 775 -5.07 -41.76 -4.75
CA SER A 775 -3.71 -41.22 -4.59
C SER A 775 -3.48 -39.95 -5.40
N VAL A 776 -3.99 -39.90 -6.63
CA VAL A 776 -3.93 -38.71 -7.50
C VAL A 776 -4.85 -37.62 -6.96
N ALA A 777 -6.05 -37.98 -6.50
CA ALA A 777 -6.98 -37.05 -5.89
C ALA A 777 -6.35 -36.36 -4.67
N GLN A 778 -5.68 -37.11 -3.79
CA GLN A 778 -4.97 -36.56 -2.63
C GLN A 778 -3.86 -35.59 -3.05
N PHE A 779 -3.07 -35.93 -4.08
CA PHE A 779 -2.03 -35.04 -4.59
C PHE A 779 -2.58 -33.75 -5.22
N VAL A 780 -3.65 -33.83 -6.01
CA VAL A 780 -4.24 -32.70 -6.73
C VAL A 780 -5.05 -31.78 -5.80
N LEU A 781 -5.78 -32.37 -4.86
CA LEU A 781 -6.70 -31.64 -3.97
C LEU A 781 -6.05 -31.19 -2.66
N THR A 782 -4.89 -31.75 -2.33
CA THR A 782 -4.11 -31.49 -1.11
C THR A 782 -2.60 -31.42 -1.43
N PRO A 783 -2.16 -30.44 -2.23
CA PRO A 783 -0.73 -30.27 -2.53
C PRO A 783 0.06 -29.92 -1.25
N SER A 784 1.32 -30.34 -1.16
CA SER A 784 2.19 -30.02 -0.03
C SER A 784 2.68 -28.56 -0.07
N GLY A 785 3.06 -28.01 1.09
CA GLY A 785 3.59 -26.65 1.27
C GLY A 785 4.65 -26.25 0.24
N GLU A 786 5.57 -27.17 -0.04
CA GLU A 786 6.70 -27.01 -0.97
C GLU A 786 6.26 -26.90 -2.44
N VAL A 787 5.12 -27.48 -2.80
CA VAL A 787 4.52 -27.39 -4.15
C VAL A 787 3.61 -26.16 -4.27
N SER A 788 3.14 -25.63 -3.13
CA SER A 788 2.29 -24.45 -3.02
C SER A 788 3.02 -23.11 -2.83
N GLU A 789 4.36 -23.08 -2.94
CA GLU A 789 5.12 -21.84 -3.18
C GLU A 789 5.36 -21.63 -4.68
N PRO A 790 4.40 -21.07 -5.41
CA PRO A 790 4.72 -20.49 -6.69
C PRO A 790 5.57 -19.24 -6.46
N ARG A 791 6.64 -19.05 -7.23
CA ARG A 791 7.33 -17.74 -7.44
C ARG A 791 6.41 -16.64 -8.03
N TYR A 792 5.10 -16.78 -7.92
CA TYR A 792 4.09 -16.04 -8.65
C TYR A 792 3.33 -15.18 -7.70
N HIS A 793 3.78 -13.93 -7.59
CA HIS A 793 2.96 -12.72 -7.63
C HIS A 793 3.86 -11.51 -7.29
N ARG A 794 5.00 -11.35 -7.99
CA ARG A 794 5.31 -9.98 -8.46
C ARG A 794 4.33 -9.77 -9.60
N ASP A 795 3.30 -9.02 -9.29
CA ASP A 795 2.19 -8.69 -10.15
C ASP A 795 2.64 -8.51 -11.62
N THR A 796 2.37 -9.54 -12.44
CA THR A 796 2.72 -9.61 -13.87
C THR A 796 2.09 -8.47 -14.66
N ASN A 797 1.11 -7.77 -14.08
CA ASN A 797 0.44 -6.62 -14.67
C ASN A 797 1.09 -5.28 -14.33
N THR A 798 1.99 -5.19 -13.35
CA THR A 798 2.72 -3.95 -12.99
C THR A 798 4.20 -3.99 -13.34
N ALA A 799 4.86 -5.16 -13.26
CA ALA A 799 6.26 -5.30 -13.65
C ALA A 799 6.46 -5.25 -15.18
N LEU A 800 5.53 -5.83 -15.94
CA LEU A 800 5.62 -5.94 -17.40
C LEU A 800 5.40 -4.61 -18.14
N PRO A 801 4.42 -3.73 -17.79
CA PRO A 801 4.33 -2.40 -18.38
C PRO A 801 5.56 -1.55 -18.10
N LEU A 802 6.16 -1.65 -16.91
CA LEU A 802 7.39 -0.93 -16.58
C LEU A 802 8.56 -1.46 -17.40
N ALA A 803 8.73 -2.79 -17.48
CA ALA A 803 9.73 -3.46 -18.31
C ALA A 803 9.59 -3.08 -19.79
N LEU A 804 8.38 -3.15 -20.35
CA LEU A 804 8.06 -2.74 -21.73
C LEU A 804 8.25 -1.25 -21.97
N ARG A 805 7.99 -0.38 -20.99
CA ARG A 805 8.24 1.07 -21.10
C ARG A 805 9.73 1.40 -21.10
N THR A 806 10.55 0.67 -20.33
CA THR A 806 12.01 0.76 -20.44
C THR A 806 12.50 0.28 -21.81
N VAL A 807 11.95 -0.82 -22.32
CA VAL A 807 12.28 -1.33 -23.67
C VAL A 807 11.86 -0.32 -24.75
N SER A 808 10.66 0.25 -24.68
CA SER A 808 10.16 1.28 -25.63
C SER A 808 11.03 2.54 -25.60
N ARG A 809 11.40 3.05 -24.42
CA ARG A 809 12.28 4.23 -24.30
C ARG A 809 13.70 3.98 -24.82
N LEU A 810 14.21 2.76 -24.66
CA LEU A 810 15.50 2.39 -25.21
C LEU A 810 15.44 2.29 -26.74
N VAL A 811 14.30 1.88 -27.32
CA VAL A 811 14.03 1.85 -28.77
C VAL A 811 13.83 3.25 -29.36
N GLU A 812 13.12 4.13 -28.66
CA GLU A 812 12.80 5.48 -29.15
C GLU A 812 14.01 6.43 -29.20
N ARG A 813 15.07 6.17 -28.41
CA ARG A 813 16.29 7.00 -28.41
C ARG A 813 17.13 6.89 -29.70
N GLU A 814 16.85 5.93 -30.57
CA GLU A 814 17.49 5.80 -31.89
C GLU A 814 16.76 6.61 -32.99
N ALA A 815 15.53 7.08 -32.75
CA ALA A 815 14.76 7.86 -33.73
C ALA A 815 15.05 9.37 -33.69
N GLY A 816 15.80 9.87 -32.69
CA GLY A 816 16.08 11.30 -32.50
C GLY A 816 17.38 11.82 -33.13
N LEU A 817 18.11 11.00 -33.89
CA LEU A 817 19.39 11.36 -34.52
C LEU A 817 19.35 11.32 -36.06
N LEU A 818 18.17 11.54 -36.65
CA LEU A 818 18.03 11.83 -38.07
C LEU A 818 17.53 13.27 -38.24
N PRO A 819 18.22 14.11 -39.03
CA PRO A 819 17.85 15.51 -39.20
C PRO A 819 16.54 15.61 -39.96
N GLY A 820 15.58 16.30 -39.36
CA GLY A 820 14.37 16.84 -39.97
C GLY A 820 14.09 18.20 -39.36
#